data_AF-A0A1D3JV72-F1
#
_entry.id   AF-A0A1D3JV72-F1
#
_cell.length_a   1.000
_cell.length_b   1.000
_cell.length_c   1.000
_cell.angle_alpha   90.00
_cell.angle_beta   90.00
_cell.angle_gamma   90.00
#
_symmetry.space_group_name_H-M   'P 1'
#
loop_
_entity.id
_entity.type
_entity.pdbx_description
1 polymer ?
#
loop_
_entity_poly.entity_id
_entity_poly.type
_entity_poly.pdbx_seq_one_letter_code
_entity_poly.pdbx_strand_id
1 'polypeptide(L)'
;MTVNTISSVAEFETNGVTTNYPFYFKFLANEDLVVTYVDPLGVSSTLTLGTHYSVNGAGNDQGGSIVTPSALAGPGQLVVSREMEAFQQTSLRNQGKFLAETHEDVFDRLTMLIQQGLAIFARALKRPFGRDYFYAENRRITSLQDPVDLQDAATRNWSEVYLGGLVSGLTGNPNLASGVGYVTPRGALGVVQDMANTADPLKGAGYVARAIRHINSLAELRAIRGQYDGEVIYLRGRTALTPGAGAGIFAWLAASTATDDDGYTINSTGTGRWIRQDSAAEIDAAWYGASVSSSSAVNTPAIQAAINTATATGLNTVRLPGKGIIAAGVLTGVAAITFVSNGAFFSDYAYQVEQDVTRKEVTLPAAFSWLGGKFFTGGAAGLAKTTNVVEALWKAQEVSGIVNYYVDPVAGLDANTGTAPNNPLKTIVAAIAKGDVGVINLKPGIYYETLGNVIGVTVNRDIQIKSWSGGNDVTIRNAVDSAAVTWTVNTGSTYQATISQTIYRVMDKTVVDARGDYLDLKPQTSIANVNVNPGSYWYDSATGIIYVRMHTNRTPSGDALLLRANTSLRVNGNRAILLKNLRFEGGTGINMVNASGVRPRLYAVDSSFRYSGSNGIDTLGATAYLERCVIAKAGLDNLNYHDDSGLNSRALEIDVISYGAGDTAAKGYAVLGDSQNASSMHDTGSVVRVNGVYEESYGPVIPDTGTSSSMNIGVYAGRSLAPTTTQNASIYSEGGMYLIDSTAKGSTYDLRTAAGGTLNIRGMIMAGSILREGGGVVQQF
;
A
#
# COMPACT_ATOMS: atom_id res chain seq x y z
N MET A 1 24.78 71.75 58.76
CA MET A 1 24.16 70.41 58.83
C MET A 1 25.31 69.44 58.69
N THR A 2 25.50 68.56 59.66
CA THR A 2 26.73 67.77 59.79
C THR A 2 26.42 66.27 59.88
N VAL A 3 25.44 65.81 59.09
CA VAL A 3 25.28 64.39 58.75
C VAL A 3 25.99 64.14 57.42
N ASN A 4 27.27 63.77 57.50
CA ASN A 4 28.17 63.60 56.36
C ASN A 4 28.20 62.16 55.80
N THR A 5 27.39 61.23 56.34
CA THR A 5 27.31 59.84 55.89
C THR A 5 25.88 59.49 55.47
N ILE A 6 25.74 58.54 54.54
CA ILE A 6 24.44 57.93 54.18
C ILE A 6 24.10 56.72 55.06
N SER A 7 25.09 56.21 55.80
CA SER A 7 24.96 55.03 56.65
C SER A 7 24.31 55.39 57.97
N SER A 8 23.33 54.60 58.38
CA SER A 8 22.74 54.61 59.74
C SER A 8 22.89 53.25 60.43
N VAL A 9 23.64 52.34 59.80
CA VAL A 9 23.87 50.97 60.26
C VAL A 9 25.34 50.63 60.07
N ALA A 10 25.92 49.90 61.02
CA ALA A 10 27.22 49.27 60.92
C ALA A 10 27.11 47.78 61.26
N GLU A 11 27.79 46.93 60.51
CA GLU A 11 27.77 45.48 60.66
C GLU A 11 29.18 45.00 60.96
N PHE A 12 29.30 44.08 61.91
CA PHE A 12 30.57 43.51 62.34
C PHE A 12 30.46 41.99 62.46
N GLU A 13 31.47 41.28 61.98
CA GLU A 13 31.62 39.86 62.26
C GLU A 13 32.05 39.66 63.72
N THR A 14 31.38 38.75 64.42
CA THR A 14 31.79 38.33 65.76
C THR A 14 32.66 37.09 65.68
N ASN A 15 33.74 37.06 66.46
CA ASN A 15 34.78 36.01 66.38
C ASN A 15 35.08 35.37 67.75
N GLY A 16 34.31 35.68 68.79
CA GLY A 16 34.59 35.23 70.16
C GLY A 16 35.76 35.94 70.85
N VAL A 17 36.35 36.98 70.24
CA VAL A 17 37.53 37.71 70.78
C VAL A 17 37.32 39.22 70.84
N THR A 18 36.76 39.85 69.80
CA THR A 18 36.56 41.30 69.70
C THR A 18 35.52 41.78 70.70
N THR A 19 35.78 42.90 71.39
CA THR A 19 34.86 43.53 72.34
C THR A 19 34.59 45.02 72.05
N ASN A 20 35.36 45.66 71.17
CA ASN A 20 35.18 47.06 70.79
C ASN A 20 34.93 47.17 69.28
N TYR A 21 33.81 47.78 68.91
CA TYR A 21 33.29 47.86 67.54
C TYR A 21 33.07 49.32 67.14
N PRO A 22 34.06 49.98 66.48
CA PRO A 22 33.95 51.37 66.06
C PRO A 22 33.08 51.52 64.80
N PHE A 23 32.20 52.52 64.79
CA PHE A 23 31.34 52.89 63.66
C PHE A 23 31.39 54.40 63.40
N TYR A 24 31.09 54.83 62.17
CA TYR A 24 31.42 56.19 61.68
C TYR A 24 30.21 57.01 61.26
N PHE A 25 29.03 56.76 61.84
CA PHE A 25 27.85 57.61 61.63
C PHE A 25 27.48 58.36 62.91
N LYS A 26 27.08 59.63 62.76
CA LYS A 26 26.67 60.50 63.87
C LYS A 26 25.36 59.99 64.52
N PHE A 27 25.26 60.10 65.83
CA PHE A 27 24.08 59.80 66.64
C PHE A 27 23.98 60.79 67.80
N LEU A 28 22.77 61.10 68.28
CA LEU A 28 22.55 62.22 69.21
C LEU A 28 22.58 61.77 70.67
N ALA A 29 21.97 60.63 70.98
CA ALA A 29 21.97 60.02 72.30
C ALA A 29 22.35 58.54 72.23
N ASN A 30 22.91 57.97 73.30
CA ASN A 30 23.28 56.54 73.33
C ASN A 30 22.06 55.64 73.14
N GLU A 31 20.90 56.08 73.60
CA GLU A 31 19.61 55.42 73.49
C GLU A 31 19.08 55.38 72.04
N ASP A 32 19.60 56.22 71.14
CA ASP A 32 19.26 56.19 69.72
C ASP A 32 19.94 55.02 68.98
N LEU A 33 20.76 54.20 69.65
CA LEU A 33 21.41 53.04 69.06
C LEU A 33 20.80 51.73 69.53
N VAL A 34 20.33 50.94 68.57
CA VAL A 34 19.88 49.56 68.77
C VAL A 34 20.98 48.62 68.28
N VAL A 35 21.40 47.71 69.15
CA VAL A 35 22.42 46.71 68.82
C VAL A 35 21.77 45.34 68.76
N THR A 36 21.90 44.67 67.62
CA THR A 36 21.37 43.33 67.38
C THR A 36 22.52 42.35 67.19
N TYR A 37 22.47 41.22 67.88
CA TYR A 37 23.42 40.13 67.71
C TYR A 37 22.73 38.93 67.07
N VAL A 38 23.29 38.46 65.96
CA VAL A 38 22.92 37.22 65.27
C VAL A 38 23.96 36.18 65.64
N ASP A 39 23.53 35.14 66.35
CA ASP A 39 24.41 34.08 66.82
C ASP A 39 24.86 33.13 65.68
N PRO A 40 25.80 32.20 65.93
CA PRO A 40 26.26 31.25 64.91
C PRO A 40 25.20 30.29 64.37
N LEU A 41 24.03 30.21 65.01
CA LEU A 41 22.88 29.43 64.55
C LEU A 41 21.91 30.28 63.71
N GLY A 42 22.22 31.57 63.51
CA GLY A 42 21.39 32.52 62.76
C GLY A 42 20.22 33.08 63.56
N VAL A 43 20.22 32.92 64.90
CA VAL A 43 19.17 33.46 65.76
C VAL A 43 19.51 34.91 66.11
N SER A 44 18.59 35.83 65.79
CA SER A 44 18.74 37.27 66.04
C SER A 44 18.18 37.67 67.40
N SER A 45 18.92 38.47 68.16
CA SER A 45 18.52 39.01 69.47
C SER A 45 18.96 40.46 69.64
N THR A 46 18.09 41.31 70.18
CA THR A 46 18.44 42.71 70.51
C THR A 46 19.16 42.76 71.86
N LEU A 47 20.33 43.37 71.89
CA LEU A 47 21.13 43.61 73.09
C LEU A 47 20.60 44.81 73.86
N THR A 48 20.80 44.81 75.18
CA THR A 48 20.31 45.86 76.09
C THR A 48 21.45 46.81 76.48
N LEU A 49 21.28 48.11 76.20
CA LEU A 49 22.23 49.16 76.61
C LEU A 49 22.46 49.15 78.13
N GLY A 50 23.71 49.26 78.56
CA GLY A 50 24.12 49.24 79.98
C GLY A 50 24.23 47.85 80.61
N THR A 51 23.66 46.81 79.98
CA THR A 51 23.82 45.40 80.41
C THR A 51 24.76 44.64 79.47
N HIS A 52 24.45 44.66 78.18
CA HIS A 52 25.12 43.87 77.15
C HIS A 52 26.16 44.67 76.37
N TYR A 53 26.04 46.01 76.36
CA TYR A 53 27.01 46.90 75.72
C TYR A 53 26.97 48.31 76.33
N SER A 54 28.05 49.06 76.15
CA SER A 54 28.12 50.52 76.35
C SER A 54 28.45 51.22 75.03
N VAL A 55 28.12 52.52 74.97
CA VAL A 55 28.28 53.35 73.77
C VAL A 55 29.20 54.53 74.09
N ASN A 56 30.15 54.78 73.19
CA ASN A 56 30.99 55.97 73.22
C ASN A 56 30.71 56.84 71.99
N GLY A 57 30.79 58.18 72.13
CA GLY A 57 30.78 59.10 70.99
C GLY A 57 29.45 59.79 70.67
N ALA A 58 28.48 59.84 71.60
CA ALA A 58 27.23 60.58 71.40
C ALA A 58 27.52 62.05 71.04
N GLY A 59 26.84 62.54 70.00
CA GLY A 59 27.02 63.90 69.46
C GLY A 59 28.28 64.10 68.61
N ASN A 60 29.17 63.11 68.50
CA ASN A 60 30.40 63.24 67.71
C ASN A 60 30.12 63.02 66.22
N ASP A 61 30.53 63.98 65.38
CA ASP A 61 30.38 63.92 63.93
C ASP A 61 31.14 62.74 63.29
N GLN A 62 32.17 62.20 63.95
CA GLN A 62 32.95 61.06 63.46
C GLN A 62 32.38 59.69 63.88
N GLY A 63 31.23 59.66 64.57
CA GLY A 63 30.62 58.45 65.09
C GLY A 63 31.17 58.01 66.44
N GLY A 64 31.08 56.71 66.71
CA GLY A 64 31.25 56.15 68.05
C GLY A 64 31.77 54.72 68.07
N SER A 65 31.67 54.07 69.23
CA SER A 65 31.94 52.64 69.35
C SER A 65 30.97 51.94 70.28
N ILE A 66 30.65 50.68 69.94
CA ILE A 66 29.98 49.74 70.82
C ILE A 66 31.03 48.92 71.55
N VAL A 67 30.97 48.90 72.88
CA VAL A 67 31.85 48.10 73.72
C VAL A 67 31.04 47.05 74.45
N THR A 68 31.34 45.77 74.24
CA THR A 68 30.71 44.66 74.96
C THR A 68 31.58 44.25 76.15
N PRO A 69 30.99 43.90 77.31
CA PRO A 69 31.76 43.49 78.49
C PRO A 69 32.42 42.12 78.31
N SER A 70 31.89 41.28 77.41
CA SER A 70 32.47 40.01 76.98
C SER A 70 32.40 39.89 75.47
N ALA A 71 33.33 39.13 74.87
CA ALA A 71 33.33 38.91 73.44
C ALA A 71 32.10 38.08 73.02
N LEU A 72 31.45 38.49 71.93
CA LEU A 72 30.30 37.79 71.37
C LEU A 72 30.77 36.55 70.58
N ALA A 73 30.07 35.43 70.73
CA ALA A 73 30.43 34.18 70.05
C ALA A 73 30.50 34.36 68.52
N GLY A 74 31.39 33.61 67.88
CA GLY A 74 31.58 33.64 66.43
C GLY A 74 31.56 32.23 65.81
N PRO A 75 31.35 32.10 64.48
CA PRO A 75 31.04 33.18 63.54
C PRO A 75 29.59 33.65 63.69
N GLY A 76 29.38 34.94 63.90
CA GLY A 76 28.07 35.58 64.03
C GLY A 76 28.15 37.03 63.58
N GLN A 77 27.07 37.79 63.74
CA GLN A 77 27.01 39.17 63.28
C GLN A 77 26.51 40.12 64.37
N LEU A 78 27.24 41.20 64.62
CA LEU A 78 26.79 42.33 65.43
C LEU A 78 26.36 43.45 64.49
N VAL A 79 25.12 43.89 64.61
CA VAL A 79 24.54 44.97 63.82
C VAL A 79 24.21 46.13 64.76
N VAL A 80 24.72 47.31 64.44
CA VAL A 80 24.48 48.55 65.18
C VAL A 80 23.65 49.46 64.29
N SER A 81 22.40 49.72 64.65
CA SER A 81 21.50 50.61 63.92
C SER A 81 21.18 51.86 64.73
N ARG A 82 21.08 53.01 64.05
CA ARG A 82 20.48 54.22 64.61
C ARG A 82 18.96 54.15 64.46
N GLU A 83 18.26 54.11 65.58
CA GLU A 83 16.80 54.06 65.66
C GLU A 83 16.30 55.15 66.60
N MET A 84 15.79 56.23 66.02
CA MET A 84 15.27 57.38 66.76
C MET A 84 13.75 57.42 66.70
N GLU A 85 13.12 57.89 67.77
CA GLU A 85 11.69 58.21 67.78
C GLU A 85 11.41 59.43 66.88
N ALA A 86 10.41 59.30 65.99
CA ALA A 86 10.09 60.28 64.95
C ALA A 86 9.29 61.49 65.45
N PHE A 87 9.80 62.19 66.47
CA PHE A 87 9.26 63.47 66.94
C PHE A 87 10.38 64.51 67.11
N GLN A 88 9.99 65.79 67.02
CA GLN A 88 10.90 66.91 67.26
C GLN A 88 10.91 67.28 68.74
N GLN A 89 12.08 67.16 69.38
CA GLN A 89 12.25 67.50 70.80
C GLN A 89 12.47 69.01 71.00
N THR A 90 13.02 69.69 70.00
CA THR A 90 13.40 71.10 70.10
C THR A 90 12.36 72.02 69.49
N SER A 91 11.81 72.93 70.29
CA SER A 91 10.92 74.01 69.82
C SER A 91 11.70 75.30 69.57
N LEU A 92 11.83 75.70 68.30
CA LEU A 92 12.45 76.98 67.93
C LEU A 92 11.50 78.14 68.22
N ARG A 93 11.89 79.06 69.11
CA ARG A 93 11.07 80.21 69.51
C ARG A 93 11.34 81.42 68.61
N ASN A 94 10.29 82.14 68.23
CA ASN A 94 10.42 83.42 67.52
C ASN A 94 11.10 84.47 68.43
N GLN A 95 11.94 85.33 67.85
CA GLN A 95 12.68 86.42 68.53
C GLN A 95 13.67 85.96 69.63
N GLY A 96 14.04 84.67 69.66
CA GLY A 96 15.13 84.15 70.50
C GLY A 96 16.52 84.41 69.89
N LYS A 97 17.58 84.17 70.68
CA LYS A 97 18.96 84.17 70.15
C LYS A 97 19.10 83.07 69.09
N PHE A 98 19.70 83.42 67.95
CA PHE A 98 20.04 82.43 66.93
C PHE A 98 21.26 81.62 67.40
N LEU A 99 21.00 80.42 67.94
CA LEU A 99 22.03 79.45 68.25
C LEU A 99 22.16 78.50 67.06
N ALA A 100 23.25 78.63 66.29
CA ALA A 100 23.48 77.82 65.10
C ALA A 100 23.43 76.32 65.44
N GLU A 101 24.11 75.89 66.50
CA GLU A 101 24.11 74.49 66.97
C GLU A 101 22.70 73.94 67.22
N THR A 102 21.80 74.71 67.84
CA THR A 102 20.43 74.26 68.08
C THR A 102 19.64 74.05 66.78
N HIS A 103 19.90 74.87 65.76
CA HIS A 103 19.28 74.68 64.44
C HIS A 103 19.91 73.48 63.73
N GLU A 104 21.21 73.29 63.89
CA GLU A 104 21.94 72.18 63.29
C GLU A 104 21.53 70.83 63.88
N ASP A 105 21.40 70.70 65.20
CA ASP A 105 20.89 69.49 65.84
C ASP A 105 19.47 69.13 65.37
N VAL A 106 18.62 70.16 65.15
CA VAL A 106 17.27 70.01 64.62
C VAL A 106 17.29 69.47 63.19
N PHE A 107 18.13 70.04 62.31
CA PHE A 107 18.23 69.60 60.92
C PHE A 107 18.94 68.26 60.78
N ASP A 108 19.93 67.98 61.60
CA ASP A 108 20.61 66.69 61.69
C ASP A 108 19.62 65.61 62.14
N ARG A 109 18.83 65.83 63.20
CA ARG A 109 17.78 64.89 63.64
C ARG A 109 16.81 64.55 62.51
N LEU A 110 16.34 65.56 61.77
CA LEU A 110 15.45 65.34 60.62
C LEU A 110 16.12 64.52 59.51
N THR A 111 17.37 64.83 59.18
CA THR A 111 18.15 64.11 58.17
C THR A 111 18.36 62.65 58.59
N MET A 112 18.62 62.42 59.87
CA MET A 112 18.79 61.09 60.45
C MET A 112 17.51 60.24 60.41
N LEU A 113 16.34 60.84 60.70
CA LEU A 113 15.03 60.19 60.56
C LEU A 113 14.72 59.83 59.09
N ILE A 114 15.11 60.68 58.14
CA ILE A 114 14.97 60.39 56.69
C ILE A 114 15.82 59.17 56.31
N GLN A 115 17.08 59.09 56.75
CA GLN A 115 17.95 57.94 56.48
C GLN A 115 17.37 56.65 57.07
N GLN A 116 16.82 56.70 58.28
CA GLN A 116 16.15 55.57 58.92
C GLN A 116 14.94 55.10 58.11
N GLY A 117 14.10 56.03 57.64
CA GLY A 117 12.95 55.72 56.79
C GLY A 117 13.35 55.03 55.48
N LEU A 118 14.37 55.55 54.79
CA LEU A 118 14.89 54.94 53.55
C LEU A 118 15.44 53.53 53.77
N ALA A 119 16.13 53.30 54.90
CA ALA A 119 16.64 51.98 55.25
C ALA A 119 15.50 50.96 55.50
N ILE A 120 14.41 51.37 56.15
CA ILE A 120 13.22 50.53 56.35
C ILE A 120 12.57 50.19 55.00
N PHE A 121 12.37 51.17 54.12
CA PHE A 121 11.76 50.93 52.80
C PHE A 121 12.59 50.02 51.89
N ALA A 122 13.91 49.97 52.08
CA ALA A 122 14.77 49.03 51.35
C ALA A 122 14.46 47.54 51.66
N ARG A 123 13.84 47.25 52.82
CA ARG A 123 13.49 45.89 53.26
C ARG A 123 12.02 45.50 53.04
N ALA A 124 11.18 46.44 52.59
CA ALA A 124 9.78 46.19 52.28
C ALA A 124 9.61 45.60 50.86
N LEU A 125 8.49 44.91 50.61
CA LEU A 125 8.05 44.59 49.25
C LEU A 125 7.72 45.89 48.52
N LYS A 126 8.45 46.15 47.42
CA LYS A 126 8.28 47.38 46.64
C LYS A 126 7.60 47.10 45.31
N ARG A 127 6.67 47.96 44.94
CA ARG A 127 6.05 47.99 43.61
C ARG A 127 6.98 48.76 42.66
N PRO A 128 7.44 48.17 41.54
CA PRO A 128 8.24 48.87 40.54
C PRO A 128 7.39 49.92 39.81
N PHE A 129 8.04 50.97 39.31
CA PHE A 129 7.37 52.00 38.52
C PHE A 129 6.65 51.38 37.30
N GLY A 130 5.37 51.72 37.13
CA GLY A 130 4.54 51.29 36.00
C GLY A 130 4.16 49.81 35.99
N ARG A 131 4.28 49.08 37.11
CA ARG A 131 3.93 47.65 37.21
C ARG A 131 2.81 47.43 38.21
N ASP A 132 1.97 46.41 38.05
CA ASP A 132 0.86 46.10 38.96
C ASP A 132 1.19 44.97 39.96
N TYR A 133 2.47 44.75 40.24
CA TYR A 133 2.97 43.69 41.11
C TYR A 133 4.15 44.17 41.98
N PHE A 134 4.41 43.49 43.09
CA PHE A 134 5.55 43.76 43.97
C PHE A 134 6.77 42.89 43.61
N TYR A 135 7.98 43.43 43.76
CA TYR A 135 9.22 42.64 43.66
C TYR A 135 9.61 42.07 45.01
N ALA A 136 9.72 40.73 45.06
CA ALA A 136 10.32 40.01 46.18
C ALA A 136 11.86 39.87 46.04
N GLU A 137 12.45 40.29 44.92
CA GLU A 137 13.91 40.27 44.67
C GLU A 137 14.56 38.89 44.93
N ASN A 138 13.88 37.79 44.55
CA ASN A 138 14.29 36.40 44.83
C ASN A 138 14.45 36.07 46.33
N ARG A 139 13.90 36.88 47.23
CA ARG A 139 13.86 36.60 48.66
C ARG A 139 12.63 35.77 49.02
N ARG A 140 12.79 34.90 50.02
CA ARG A 140 11.69 34.08 50.55
C ARG A 140 10.68 34.97 51.28
N ILE A 141 9.39 34.80 50.96
CA ILE A 141 8.28 35.33 51.75
C ILE A 141 7.79 34.19 52.65
N THR A 142 7.77 34.40 53.96
CA THR A 142 7.40 33.38 54.96
C THR A 142 6.37 33.93 55.94
N SER A 143 5.71 33.04 56.69
CA SER A 143 4.68 33.39 57.67
C SER A 143 3.44 34.08 57.08
N LEU A 144 3.06 33.68 55.87
CA LEU A 144 1.78 34.04 55.27
C LEU A 144 0.63 33.29 55.97
N GLN A 145 -0.50 33.96 56.12
CA GLN A 145 -1.76 33.30 56.49
C GLN A 145 -2.29 32.47 55.31
N ASP A 146 -3.13 31.47 55.58
CA ASP A 146 -3.80 30.72 54.51
C ASP A 146 -4.69 31.63 53.66
N PRO A 147 -4.73 31.43 52.33
CA PRO A 147 -5.51 32.26 51.42
C PRO A 147 -7.01 32.11 51.67
N VAL A 148 -7.75 33.22 51.61
CA VAL A 148 -9.21 33.28 51.75
C VAL A 148 -9.86 33.61 50.40
N ASP A 149 -9.32 34.60 49.70
CA ASP A 149 -9.81 35.05 48.39
C ASP A 149 -8.98 34.46 47.23
N LEU A 150 -9.53 34.50 46.01
CA LEU A 150 -8.93 33.88 44.83
C LEU A 150 -7.59 34.50 44.40
N GLN A 151 -7.27 35.72 44.85
CA GLN A 151 -6.05 36.44 44.51
C GLN A 151 -5.02 36.46 45.66
N ASP A 152 -5.30 35.78 46.78
CA ASP A 152 -4.37 35.69 47.89
C ASP A 152 -3.15 34.81 47.55
N ALA A 153 -2.02 35.12 48.16
CA ALA A 153 -0.84 34.26 48.06
C ALA A 153 -1.03 32.99 48.91
N ALA A 154 -0.79 31.83 48.31
CA ALA A 154 -0.92 30.54 49.00
C ALA A 154 0.42 30.03 49.53
N THR A 155 0.41 29.46 50.74
CA THR A 155 1.55 28.68 51.24
C THR A 155 1.62 27.33 50.51
N ARG A 156 2.82 26.73 50.43
CA ARG A 156 2.98 25.38 49.89
C ARG A 156 2.09 24.36 50.62
N ASN A 157 2.01 24.47 51.95
CA ASN A 157 1.21 23.58 52.79
C ASN A 157 -0.27 23.63 52.40
N TRP A 158 -0.84 24.83 52.27
CA TRP A 158 -2.23 24.99 51.87
C TRP A 158 -2.51 24.35 50.50
N SER A 159 -1.63 24.57 49.51
CA SER A 159 -1.79 23.99 48.17
C SER A 159 -1.73 22.46 48.15
N GLU A 160 -0.83 21.86 48.94
CA GLU A 160 -0.72 20.39 49.06
C GLU A 160 -1.96 19.79 49.73
N VAL A 161 -2.48 20.43 50.78
CA VAL A 161 -3.71 20.00 51.47
C VAL A 161 -4.94 20.14 50.57
N TYR A 162 -5.10 21.27 49.88
CA TYR A 162 -6.21 21.51 48.96
C TYR A 162 -6.25 20.46 47.84
N LEU A 163 -5.10 20.23 47.18
CA LEU A 163 -4.99 19.24 46.12
C LEU A 163 -5.23 17.82 46.64
N GLY A 164 -4.68 17.49 47.82
CA GLY A 164 -4.92 16.21 48.49
C GLY A 164 -6.40 15.97 48.80
N GLY A 165 -7.11 17.00 49.25
CA GLY A 165 -8.55 16.96 49.47
C GLY A 165 -9.33 16.63 48.19
N LEU A 166 -9.06 17.35 47.10
CA LEU A 166 -9.69 17.11 45.81
C LEU A 166 -9.45 15.68 45.29
N VAL A 167 -8.22 15.17 45.40
CA VAL A 167 -7.87 13.81 44.96
C VAL A 167 -8.52 12.75 45.84
N SER A 168 -8.59 12.96 47.16
CA SER A 168 -9.21 12.02 48.10
C SER A 168 -10.73 11.89 47.94
N GLY A 169 -11.38 12.92 47.37
CA GLY A 169 -12.81 12.90 47.03
C GLY A 169 -13.14 12.06 45.78
N LEU A 170 -12.14 11.62 45.01
CA LEU A 170 -12.36 10.74 43.86
C LEU A 170 -12.64 9.31 44.35
N THR A 171 -13.73 8.70 43.87
CA THR A 171 -14.04 7.29 44.16
C THR A 171 -13.29 6.39 43.19
N GLY A 172 -12.35 5.60 43.71
CA GLY A 172 -11.50 4.71 42.91
C GLY A 172 -10.23 5.40 42.38
N ASN A 173 -9.36 4.62 41.75
CA ASN A 173 -8.17 5.17 41.09
C ASN A 173 -8.58 5.67 39.69
N PRO A 174 -8.49 6.98 39.40
CA PRO A 174 -8.85 7.52 38.09
C PRO A 174 -7.98 6.96 36.95
N ASN A 175 -6.83 6.36 37.26
CA ASN A 175 -5.96 5.69 36.30
C ASN A 175 -6.36 4.24 36.00
N LEU A 176 -7.37 3.66 36.68
CA LEU A 176 -7.86 2.32 36.40
C LEU A 176 -9.05 2.35 35.46
N ALA A 177 -9.07 1.45 34.47
CA ALA A 177 -10.16 1.29 33.51
C ALA A 177 -11.53 1.00 34.16
N SER A 178 -11.56 0.55 35.41
CA SER A 178 -12.79 0.33 36.19
C SER A 178 -13.42 1.62 36.73
N GLY A 179 -12.63 2.70 36.85
CA GLY A 179 -13.07 4.00 37.37
C GLY A 179 -13.51 5.00 36.30
N VAL A 180 -13.38 4.65 35.02
CA VAL A 180 -13.73 5.52 33.89
C VAL A 180 -15.08 5.08 33.31
N GLY A 181 -16.13 5.85 33.58
CA GLY A 181 -17.47 5.62 33.05
C GLY A 181 -17.64 6.15 31.62
N TYR A 182 -18.42 5.45 30.81
CA TYR A 182 -18.84 5.93 29.48
C TYR A 182 -20.25 5.42 29.13
N VAL A 183 -20.87 6.08 28.14
CA VAL A 183 -22.16 5.67 27.57
C VAL A 183 -21.88 4.84 26.31
N THR A 184 -22.44 3.64 26.25
CA THR A 184 -22.31 2.77 25.08
C THR A 184 -23.08 3.31 23.87
N PRO A 185 -22.76 2.89 22.63
CA PRO A 185 -23.54 3.19 21.43
C PRO A 185 -25.01 2.71 21.45
N ARG A 186 -25.41 1.98 22.50
CA ARG A 186 -26.77 1.50 22.80
C ARG A 186 -27.46 2.31 23.91
N GLY A 187 -26.82 3.35 24.45
CA GLY A 187 -27.37 4.20 25.51
C GLY A 187 -27.25 3.63 26.93
N ALA A 188 -26.66 2.45 27.11
CA ALA A 188 -26.39 1.87 28.42
C ALA A 188 -25.12 2.47 29.06
N LEU A 189 -25.09 2.56 30.39
CA LEU A 189 -23.91 2.95 31.16
C LEU A 189 -22.94 1.75 31.32
N GLY A 190 -21.64 1.98 31.18
CA GLY A 190 -20.59 0.98 31.40
C GLY A 190 -19.27 1.61 31.85
N VAL A 191 -18.29 0.78 32.20
CA VAL A 191 -16.92 1.20 32.56
C VAL A 191 -15.91 0.68 31.56
N VAL A 192 -14.80 1.39 31.32
CA VAL A 192 -13.82 1.02 30.27
C VAL A 192 -13.31 -0.44 30.43
N GLN A 193 -13.28 -0.96 31.66
CA GLN A 193 -12.97 -2.38 31.93
C GLN A 193 -13.92 -3.37 31.23
N ASP A 194 -15.19 -3.02 31.01
CA ASP A 194 -16.15 -3.86 30.29
C ASP A 194 -15.74 -4.15 28.84
N MET A 195 -14.83 -3.35 28.27
CA MET A 195 -14.30 -3.56 26.92
C MET A 195 -13.29 -4.71 26.83
N ALA A 196 -12.64 -5.07 27.94
CA ALA A 196 -11.68 -6.15 28.01
C ALA A 196 -12.31 -7.36 28.73
N ASN A 197 -13.00 -8.21 27.99
CA ASN A 197 -13.68 -9.38 28.53
C ASN A 197 -13.11 -10.68 27.94
N THR A 198 -12.67 -11.59 28.80
CA THR A 198 -12.08 -12.88 28.41
C THR A 198 -13.12 -13.96 28.09
N ALA A 199 -14.34 -13.84 28.61
CA ALA A 199 -15.44 -14.76 28.34
C ALA A 199 -16.21 -14.40 27.05
N ASP A 200 -16.28 -13.11 26.73
CA ASP A 200 -16.83 -12.59 25.48
C ASP A 200 -15.82 -11.63 24.81
N PRO A 201 -14.92 -12.16 23.96
CA PRO A 201 -13.90 -11.37 23.26
C PRO A 201 -14.47 -10.32 22.31
N LEU A 202 -15.77 -10.39 21.99
CA LEU A 202 -16.46 -9.46 21.08
C LEU A 202 -17.17 -8.34 21.83
N LYS A 203 -17.27 -8.43 23.17
CA LYS A 203 -17.92 -7.44 24.02
C LYS A 203 -17.34 -6.05 23.81
N GLY A 204 -16.01 -5.90 23.84
CA GLY A 204 -15.36 -4.60 23.59
C GLY A 204 -15.72 -3.97 22.25
N ALA A 205 -15.80 -4.76 21.18
CA ALA A 205 -16.19 -4.28 19.86
C ALA A 205 -17.66 -3.80 19.80
N GLY A 206 -18.56 -4.49 20.52
CA GLY A 206 -19.97 -4.09 20.66
C GLY A 206 -20.19 -2.80 21.43
N TYR A 207 -19.27 -2.46 22.34
CA TYR A 207 -19.33 -1.28 23.20
C TYR A 207 -18.64 -0.03 22.60
N VAL A 208 -17.80 -0.17 21.56
CA VAL A 208 -17.07 0.96 20.94
C VAL A 208 -17.71 1.44 19.63
N ALA A 209 -18.20 0.56 18.77
CA ALA A 209 -18.53 0.96 17.39
C ALA A 209 -19.71 0.24 16.71
N ARG A 210 -20.57 -0.49 17.45
CA ARG A 210 -21.60 -1.36 16.85
C ARG A 210 -20.99 -2.32 15.81
N ALA A 211 -19.94 -3.04 16.22
CA ALA A 211 -19.22 -3.93 15.30
C ALA A 211 -20.18 -4.87 14.56
N ILE A 212 -20.04 -4.90 13.23
CA ILE A 212 -20.82 -5.75 12.34
C ILE A 212 -20.61 -7.19 12.79
N ARG A 213 -21.69 -7.91 13.10
CA ARG A 213 -21.61 -9.34 13.43
C ARG A 213 -21.21 -10.11 12.16
N HIS A 214 -20.23 -11.00 12.26
CA HIS A 214 -19.82 -11.84 11.12
C HIS A 214 -20.48 -13.22 11.22
N ILE A 215 -21.08 -13.68 10.12
CA ILE A 215 -21.77 -14.97 9.99
C ILE A 215 -21.07 -15.81 8.92
N ASN A 216 -20.91 -17.11 9.16
CA ASN A 216 -20.04 -17.95 8.33
C ASN A 216 -20.74 -18.56 7.12
N SER A 217 -22.08 -18.61 7.09
CA SER A 217 -22.84 -19.22 5.99
C SER A 217 -24.28 -18.71 5.90
N LEU A 218 -24.94 -18.92 4.76
CA LEU A 218 -26.38 -18.66 4.62
C LEU A 218 -27.23 -19.54 5.52
N ALA A 219 -26.80 -20.78 5.79
CA ALA A 219 -27.50 -21.66 6.74
C ALA A 219 -27.54 -21.03 8.15
N GLU A 220 -26.42 -20.44 8.58
CA GLU A 220 -26.35 -19.69 9.84
C GLU A 220 -27.18 -18.40 9.77
N LEU A 221 -27.14 -17.67 8.65
CA LEU A 221 -27.94 -16.44 8.48
C LEU A 221 -29.45 -16.70 8.52
N ARG A 222 -29.92 -17.82 7.95
CA ARG A 222 -31.32 -18.26 8.02
C ARG A 222 -31.77 -18.67 9.42
N ALA A 223 -30.83 -19.12 10.25
CA ALA A 223 -31.12 -19.55 11.62
C ALA A 223 -31.20 -18.39 12.63
N ILE A 224 -30.81 -17.17 12.23
CA ILE A 224 -30.78 -16.01 13.12
C ILE A 224 -31.78 -14.94 12.68
N ARG A 225 -32.52 -14.40 13.64
CA ARG A 225 -33.41 -13.26 13.44
C ARG A 225 -32.68 -11.98 13.80
N GLY A 226 -32.94 -10.89 13.08
CA GLY A 226 -32.45 -9.57 13.48
C GLY A 226 -33.10 -9.11 14.79
N GLN A 227 -32.31 -8.45 15.62
CA GLN A 227 -32.65 -7.94 16.94
C GLN A 227 -33.44 -6.63 16.86
N TYR A 228 -33.20 -5.82 15.82
CA TYR A 228 -33.87 -4.55 15.57
C TYR A 228 -33.86 -4.23 14.08
N ASP A 229 -34.79 -3.38 13.65
CA ASP A 229 -34.88 -2.92 12.26
C ASP A 229 -33.60 -2.15 11.87
N GLY A 230 -33.04 -2.47 10.71
CA GLY A 230 -31.76 -1.94 10.24
C GLY A 230 -30.51 -2.54 10.89
N GLU A 231 -30.60 -3.64 11.66
CA GLU A 231 -29.39 -4.36 12.13
C GLU A 231 -28.53 -4.79 10.94
N VAL A 232 -27.22 -4.62 11.02
CA VAL A 232 -26.28 -4.96 9.94
C VAL A 232 -25.37 -6.14 10.31
N ILE A 233 -25.22 -7.09 9.39
CA ILE A 233 -24.39 -8.29 9.52
C ILE A 233 -23.50 -8.45 8.28
N TYR A 234 -22.31 -9.02 8.46
CA TYR A 234 -21.43 -9.41 7.36
C TYR A 234 -21.42 -10.93 7.19
N LEU A 235 -21.89 -11.40 6.03
CA LEU A 235 -21.77 -12.80 5.61
C LEU A 235 -20.37 -13.03 5.04
N ARG A 236 -19.62 -13.98 5.62
CA ARG A 236 -18.27 -14.34 5.16
C ARG A 236 -18.24 -15.16 3.87
N GLY A 237 -19.33 -15.85 3.54
CA GLY A 237 -19.48 -16.66 2.32
C GLY A 237 -20.81 -17.42 2.34
N ARG A 238 -21.25 -17.94 1.20
CA ARG A 238 -22.51 -18.73 1.11
C ARG A 238 -22.48 -19.97 2.00
N THR A 239 -21.34 -20.65 2.02
CA THR A 239 -21.08 -21.84 2.86
C THR A 239 -19.87 -21.60 3.75
N ALA A 240 -19.81 -22.28 4.88
CA ALA A 240 -18.66 -22.21 5.79
C ALA A 240 -17.36 -22.75 5.16
N LEU A 241 -17.47 -23.58 4.12
CA LEU A 241 -16.34 -24.19 3.41
C LEU A 241 -15.81 -23.34 2.26
N THR A 242 -16.50 -22.26 1.89
CA THR A 242 -16.13 -21.38 0.78
C THR A 242 -16.10 -19.90 1.22
N PRO A 243 -15.19 -19.48 2.12
CA PRO A 243 -15.05 -18.09 2.51
C PRO A 243 -14.77 -17.20 1.29
N GLY A 244 -15.40 -16.02 1.23
CA GLY A 244 -15.32 -15.06 0.13
C GLY A 244 -16.36 -15.24 -0.98
N ALA A 245 -16.83 -16.46 -1.24
CA ALA A 245 -17.81 -16.71 -2.30
C ALA A 245 -19.23 -16.24 -1.89
N GLY A 246 -19.75 -15.20 -2.56
CA GLY A 246 -21.06 -14.61 -2.28
C GLY A 246 -21.15 -13.86 -0.93
N ALA A 247 -20.00 -13.51 -0.35
CA ALA A 247 -19.88 -12.71 0.87
C ALA A 247 -20.53 -11.33 0.71
N GLY A 248 -20.81 -10.64 1.81
CA GLY A 248 -21.36 -9.29 1.75
C GLY A 248 -22.17 -8.88 2.98
N ILE A 249 -22.63 -7.64 2.97
CA ILE A 249 -23.38 -7.04 4.06
C ILE A 249 -24.87 -7.31 3.88
N PHE A 250 -25.58 -7.57 4.97
CA PHE A 250 -27.03 -7.67 5.04
C PHE A 250 -27.58 -6.73 6.11
N ALA A 251 -28.73 -6.12 5.85
CA ALA A 251 -29.50 -5.39 6.84
C ALA A 251 -30.82 -6.10 7.15
N TRP A 252 -31.23 -6.09 8.40
CA TRP A 252 -32.51 -6.64 8.83
C TRP A 252 -33.65 -5.67 8.50
N LEU A 253 -34.67 -6.14 7.80
CA LEU A 253 -35.91 -5.41 7.56
C LEU A 253 -37.06 -6.13 8.27
N ALA A 254 -37.46 -5.64 9.44
CA ALA A 254 -38.35 -6.31 10.37
C ALA A 254 -39.77 -6.52 9.84
N ALA A 255 -40.23 -5.63 8.95
CA ALA A 255 -41.56 -5.69 8.34
C ALA A 255 -41.62 -6.52 7.05
N SER A 256 -40.48 -6.94 6.49
CA SER A 256 -40.45 -7.61 5.19
C SER A 256 -41.06 -9.01 5.23
N THR A 257 -41.89 -9.32 4.24
CA THR A 257 -42.50 -10.63 3.99
C THR A 257 -42.02 -11.26 2.68
N ALA A 258 -41.04 -10.65 1.99
CA ALA A 258 -40.53 -11.13 0.71
C ALA A 258 -40.07 -12.60 0.77
N THR A 259 -40.15 -13.33 -0.34
CA THR A 259 -39.70 -14.72 -0.39
C THR A 259 -38.18 -14.80 -0.30
N ASP A 260 -37.65 -15.87 0.30
CA ASP A 260 -36.22 -16.17 0.24
C ASP A 260 -35.83 -16.46 -1.22
N ASP A 261 -34.87 -15.71 -1.76
CA ASP A 261 -34.37 -15.87 -3.13
C ASP A 261 -33.00 -16.56 -3.17
N ASP A 262 -32.50 -17.00 -2.00
CA ASP A 262 -31.20 -17.64 -1.80
C ASP A 262 -29.99 -16.73 -2.08
N GLY A 263 -30.14 -15.41 -2.23
CA GLY A 263 -29.00 -14.53 -2.47
C GLY A 263 -29.11 -13.09 -1.97
N TYR A 264 -30.12 -12.36 -2.40
CA TYR A 264 -30.38 -10.96 -2.04
C TYR A 264 -31.32 -10.85 -0.84
N THR A 265 -32.35 -11.67 -0.80
CA THR A 265 -33.34 -11.77 0.29
C THR A 265 -33.20 -13.11 0.99
N ILE A 266 -32.79 -13.08 2.26
CA ILE A 266 -32.65 -14.29 3.08
C ILE A 266 -33.70 -14.27 4.18
N ASN A 267 -34.50 -15.34 4.23
CA ASN A 267 -35.53 -15.51 5.23
C ASN A 267 -34.94 -16.01 6.55
N SER A 268 -35.62 -15.66 7.64
CA SER A 268 -35.38 -16.22 8.97
C SER A 268 -36.70 -16.73 9.55
N THR A 269 -36.70 -17.27 10.76
CA THR A 269 -37.95 -17.75 11.38
C THR A 269 -38.91 -16.57 11.66
N GLY A 270 -40.08 -16.56 11.00
CA GLY A 270 -41.16 -15.59 11.21
C GLY A 270 -41.17 -14.39 10.23
N THR A 271 -41.69 -13.26 10.70
CA THR A 271 -41.75 -11.99 9.93
C THR A 271 -40.42 -11.23 10.04
N GLY A 272 -39.93 -10.74 8.90
CA GLY A 272 -38.68 -9.99 8.73
C GLY A 272 -37.66 -10.74 7.85
N ARG A 273 -36.86 -10.00 7.07
CA ARG A 273 -35.87 -10.56 6.13
C ARG A 273 -34.52 -9.88 6.28
N TRP A 274 -33.45 -10.65 6.06
CA TRP A 274 -32.13 -10.09 5.81
C TRP A 274 -32.06 -9.69 4.34
N ILE A 275 -31.90 -8.38 4.09
CA ILE A 275 -31.80 -7.80 2.75
C ILE A 275 -30.36 -7.40 2.51
N ARG A 276 -29.78 -7.90 1.43
CA ARG A 276 -28.41 -7.59 1.06
C ARG A 276 -28.26 -6.08 0.83
N GLN A 277 -27.21 -5.53 1.42
CA GLN A 277 -26.83 -4.14 1.24
C GLN A 277 -25.69 -4.10 0.23
N ASP A 278 -25.99 -3.55 -0.95
CA ASP A 278 -24.97 -3.22 -1.93
C ASP A 278 -25.17 -1.78 -2.39
N SER A 279 -24.08 -1.02 -2.42
CA SER A 279 -24.05 0.34 -2.95
C SER A 279 -23.77 0.39 -4.44
N ALA A 280 -23.35 -0.74 -5.03
CA ALA A 280 -23.16 -0.86 -6.46
C ALA A 280 -24.53 -1.01 -7.15
N ALA A 281 -24.69 -0.37 -8.31
CA ALA A 281 -25.91 -0.46 -9.14
C ALA A 281 -25.96 -1.79 -9.93
N GLU A 282 -25.63 -2.91 -9.29
CA GLU A 282 -25.50 -4.22 -9.91
C GLU A 282 -25.89 -5.37 -8.96
N ILE A 283 -26.18 -6.54 -9.51
CA ILE A 283 -26.45 -7.78 -8.76
C ILE A 283 -25.36 -8.81 -9.07
N ASP A 284 -24.69 -9.38 -8.08
CA ASP A 284 -23.67 -10.42 -8.32
C ASP A 284 -24.29 -11.83 -8.38
N ALA A 285 -24.08 -12.56 -9.47
CA ALA A 285 -24.52 -13.94 -9.65
C ALA A 285 -23.84 -14.91 -8.65
N ALA A 286 -22.66 -14.56 -8.12
CA ALA A 286 -22.03 -15.31 -7.04
C ALA A 286 -22.86 -15.29 -5.76
N TRP A 287 -23.75 -14.30 -5.58
CA TRP A 287 -24.73 -14.30 -4.50
C TRP A 287 -25.79 -15.37 -4.65
N TYR A 288 -25.89 -16.06 -5.78
CA TYR A 288 -26.81 -17.19 -5.98
C TYR A 288 -26.06 -18.51 -6.15
N GLY A 289 -24.75 -18.51 -5.94
CA GLY A 289 -23.90 -19.69 -6.03
C GLY A 289 -23.23 -19.88 -7.39
N ALA A 290 -23.32 -18.90 -8.30
CA ALA A 290 -22.54 -18.96 -9.53
C ALA A 290 -21.03 -18.92 -9.20
N SER A 291 -20.24 -19.75 -9.89
CA SER A 291 -18.79 -19.80 -9.75
C SER A 291 -18.15 -20.39 -11.00
N VAL A 292 -16.91 -19.97 -11.30
CA VAL A 292 -16.09 -20.55 -12.37
C VAL A 292 -15.78 -22.04 -12.17
N SER A 293 -15.82 -22.52 -10.92
CA SER A 293 -15.60 -23.93 -10.57
C SER A 293 -16.86 -24.79 -10.60
N SER A 294 -18.04 -24.17 -10.80
CA SER A 294 -19.33 -24.86 -10.76
C SER A 294 -19.80 -25.30 -12.16
N SER A 295 -20.63 -26.34 -12.21
CA SER A 295 -21.18 -26.85 -13.48
C SER A 295 -22.22 -25.90 -14.08
N SER A 296 -22.53 -26.07 -15.36
CA SER A 296 -23.60 -25.32 -16.04
C SER A 296 -24.97 -25.48 -15.37
N ALA A 297 -25.25 -26.67 -14.81
CA ALA A 297 -26.49 -26.95 -14.07
C ALA A 297 -26.63 -26.13 -12.78
N VAL A 298 -25.52 -25.67 -12.20
CA VAL A 298 -25.52 -24.77 -11.03
C VAL A 298 -25.50 -23.31 -11.47
N ASN A 299 -24.69 -22.99 -12.48
CA ASN A 299 -24.52 -21.61 -12.93
C ASN A 299 -25.75 -21.03 -13.65
N THR A 300 -26.44 -21.80 -14.50
CA THR A 300 -27.64 -21.33 -15.21
C THR A 300 -28.75 -20.84 -14.27
N PRO A 301 -29.21 -21.63 -13.26
CA PRO A 301 -30.25 -21.15 -12.34
C PRO A 301 -29.76 -19.99 -11.46
N ALA A 302 -28.48 -19.97 -11.04
CA ALA A 302 -27.93 -18.88 -10.25
C ALA A 302 -27.91 -17.55 -11.03
N ILE A 303 -27.52 -17.59 -12.31
CA ILE A 303 -27.55 -16.41 -13.19
C ILE A 303 -28.98 -15.96 -13.45
N GLN A 304 -29.92 -16.88 -13.67
CA GLN A 304 -31.34 -16.52 -13.84
C GLN A 304 -31.92 -15.84 -12.59
N ALA A 305 -31.57 -16.31 -11.39
CA ALA A 305 -31.99 -15.67 -10.14
C ALA A 305 -31.43 -14.25 -10.00
N ALA A 306 -30.18 -14.03 -10.41
CA ALA A 306 -29.57 -12.70 -10.46
C ALA A 306 -30.30 -11.76 -11.43
N ILE A 307 -30.65 -12.24 -12.63
CA ILE A 307 -31.44 -11.48 -13.63
C ILE A 307 -32.81 -11.09 -13.09
N ASN A 308 -33.51 -12.05 -12.47
CA ASN A 308 -34.84 -11.81 -11.90
C ASN A 308 -34.78 -10.75 -10.80
N THR A 309 -33.75 -10.80 -9.96
CA THR A 309 -33.55 -9.84 -8.86
C THR A 309 -33.20 -8.47 -9.39
N ALA A 310 -32.29 -8.37 -10.37
CA ALA A 310 -31.96 -7.08 -11.00
C ALA A 310 -33.23 -6.44 -11.57
N THR A 311 -34.03 -7.22 -12.31
CA THR A 311 -35.30 -6.75 -12.86
C THR A 311 -36.28 -6.27 -11.78
N ALA A 312 -36.43 -7.04 -10.69
CA ALA A 312 -37.34 -6.70 -9.60
C ALA A 312 -36.92 -5.46 -8.79
N THR A 313 -35.61 -5.20 -8.69
CA THR A 313 -35.05 -4.02 -8.01
C THR A 313 -34.90 -2.82 -8.93
N GLY A 314 -35.24 -2.96 -10.23
CA GLY A 314 -35.08 -1.90 -11.24
C GLY A 314 -33.64 -1.69 -11.70
N LEU A 315 -32.73 -2.61 -11.36
CA LEU A 315 -31.35 -2.62 -11.83
C LEU A 315 -31.23 -3.32 -13.17
N ASN A 316 -30.19 -2.96 -13.91
CA ASN A 316 -29.93 -3.47 -15.26
C ASN A 316 -28.54 -4.10 -15.40
N THR A 317 -27.83 -4.37 -14.30
CA THR A 317 -26.45 -4.89 -14.34
C THR A 317 -26.31 -6.14 -13.47
N VAL A 318 -25.69 -7.19 -14.00
CA VAL A 318 -25.39 -8.44 -13.31
C VAL A 318 -23.90 -8.78 -13.38
N ARG A 319 -23.24 -8.95 -12.23
CA ARG A 319 -21.82 -9.35 -12.15
C ARG A 319 -21.67 -10.88 -12.18
N LEU A 320 -20.68 -11.36 -12.94
CA LEU A 320 -20.31 -12.76 -13.07
C LEU A 320 -18.92 -13.01 -12.43
N PRO A 321 -18.70 -14.16 -11.77
CA PRO A 321 -17.48 -14.43 -11.00
C PRO A 321 -16.20 -14.69 -11.83
N GLY A 322 -16.26 -14.76 -13.17
CA GLY A 322 -15.07 -14.87 -14.05
C GLY A 322 -15.36 -15.45 -15.45
N LYS A 323 -14.34 -15.55 -16.33
CA LYS A 323 -14.45 -16.16 -17.69
C LYS A 323 -14.55 -17.69 -17.58
N GLY A 324 -15.44 -18.32 -18.37
CA GLY A 324 -15.62 -19.79 -18.42
C GLY A 324 -16.99 -20.32 -17.95
N ILE A 325 -17.93 -19.44 -17.60
CA ILE A 325 -19.27 -19.89 -17.21
C ILE A 325 -20.06 -20.32 -18.45
N ILE A 326 -20.28 -21.63 -18.59
CA ILE A 326 -21.14 -22.20 -19.63
C ILE A 326 -22.58 -22.19 -19.10
N ALA A 327 -23.45 -21.32 -19.61
CA ALA A 327 -24.88 -21.53 -19.50
C ALA A 327 -25.28 -22.61 -20.50
N ALA A 328 -25.81 -23.74 -20.02
CA ALA A 328 -26.28 -24.84 -20.88
C ALA A 328 -27.78 -24.74 -21.20
N GLY A 329 -28.44 -23.64 -20.82
CA GLY A 329 -29.88 -23.44 -20.95
C GLY A 329 -30.26 -22.01 -21.33
N VAL A 330 -31.52 -21.83 -21.71
CA VAL A 330 -32.10 -20.54 -22.12
C VAL A 330 -32.30 -19.65 -20.90
N LEU A 331 -31.63 -18.50 -20.86
CA LEU A 331 -31.90 -17.42 -19.91
C LEU A 331 -33.02 -16.53 -20.46
N THR A 332 -33.91 -16.05 -19.59
CA THR A 332 -35.04 -15.18 -19.94
C THR A 332 -34.89 -13.80 -19.30
N GLY A 333 -35.45 -12.75 -19.92
CA GLY A 333 -35.37 -11.37 -19.40
C GLY A 333 -34.02 -10.67 -19.61
N VAL A 334 -33.10 -11.29 -20.34
CA VAL A 334 -31.72 -10.80 -20.54
C VAL A 334 -31.60 -9.52 -21.37
N ALA A 335 -32.60 -9.18 -22.18
CA ALA A 335 -32.52 -8.05 -23.11
C ALA A 335 -32.33 -6.69 -22.41
N ALA A 336 -32.70 -6.60 -21.13
CA ALA A 336 -32.55 -5.40 -20.31
C ALA A 336 -31.33 -5.46 -19.36
N ILE A 337 -30.47 -6.49 -19.46
CA ILE A 337 -29.39 -6.77 -18.51
C ILE A 337 -28.01 -6.63 -19.17
N THR A 338 -27.12 -5.89 -18.52
CA THR A 338 -25.69 -5.75 -18.82
C THR A 338 -24.89 -6.69 -17.90
N PHE A 339 -24.00 -7.52 -18.45
CA PHE A 339 -23.16 -8.41 -17.64
C PHE A 339 -21.74 -7.84 -17.44
N VAL A 340 -21.19 -7.95 -16.23
CA VAL A 340 -19.83 -7.46 -15.85
C VAL A 340 -19.03 -8.52 -15.09
N SER A 341 -17.69 -8.42 -14.94
CA SER A 341 -16.88 -9.41 -14.18
C SER A 341 -15.53 -8.88 -13.66
N ASN A 342 -14.91 -9.62 -12.73
CA ASN A 342 -13.61 -9.31 -12.09
C ASN A 342 -12.37 -9.86 -12.82
N GLY A 343 -12.54 -10.63 -13.89
CA GLY A 343 -11.44 -10.89 -14.83
C GLY A 343 -11.35 -9.73 -15.80
N ALA A 344 -10.15 -9.17 -16.03
CA ALA A 344 -9.92 -8.44 -17.28
C ALA A 344 -10.40 -9.37 -18.43
N PHE A 345 -11.15 -8.80 -19.37
CA PHE A 345 -11.97 -9.45 -20.42
C PHE A 345 -13.46 -9.64 -20.10
N PHE A 346 -14.12 -8.52 -19.83
CA PHE A 346 -15.50 -8.25 -20.29
C PHE A 346 -15.59 -6.95 -21.10
N SER A 347 -14.49 -6.54 -21.75
CA SER A 347 -14.58 -5.49 -22.77
C SER A 347 -14.82 -6.04 -24.17
N ASP A 348 -15.17 -7.31 -24.32
CA ASP A 348 -16.12 -7.83 -25.32
C ASP A 348 -16.17 -9.38 -25.27
N TYR A 349 -17.39 -9.90 -25.11
CA TYR A 349 -17.86 -11.32 -25.09
C TYR A 349 -17.63 -12.12 -23.79
N ALA A 350 -18.60 -12.89 -23.29
CA ALA A 350 -19.50 -13.75 -24.05
C ALA A 350 -20.76 -14.12 -23.24
N TYR A 351 -21.78 -13.27 -23.31
CA TYR A 351 -23.15 -13.64 -23.67
C TYR A 351 -23.87 -12.33 -23.99
N GLN A 352 -23.92 -11.94 -25.28
CA GLN A 352 -25.28 -11.86 -25.77
C GLN A 352 -25.75 -13.31 -25.70
N VAL A 353 -26.77 -13.60 -24.88
CA VAL A 353 -27.66 -14.71 -25.22
C VAL A 353 -27.83 -14.63 -26.72
N GLU A 354 -27.48 -15.70 -27.46
CA GLU A 354 -27.53 -15.70 -28.94
C GLU A 354 -28.80 -14.99 -29.40
N GLN A 355 -28.68 -13.70 -29.72
CA GLN A 355 -29.72 -12.90 -30.32
C GLN A 355 -29.20 -12.66 -31.72
N ASP A 356 -29.60 -13.57 -32.60
CA ASP A 356 -29.74 -13.30 -34.03
C ASP A 356 -28.49 -12.84 -34.80
N VAL A 357 -27.27 -13.14 -34.34
CA VAL A 357 -26.07 -12.96 -35.17
C VAL A 357 -26.03 -14.06 -36.22
N THR A 358 -26.50 -13.73 -37.42
CA THR A 358 -26.41 -14.61 -38.59
C THR A 358 -24.96 -14.76 -39.01
N ARG A 359 -24.37 -15.93 -38.74
CA ARG A 359 -22.98 -16.22 -39.09
C ARG A 359 -22.89 -16.94 -40.43
N LYS A 360 -21.95 -16.52 -41.27
CA LYS A 360 -21.70 -17.11 -42.59
C LYS A 360 -20.40 -17.90 -42.56
N GLU A 361 -20.43 -19.12 -43.08
CA GLU A 361 -19.24 -19.96 -43.20
C GLU A 361 -18.24 -19.29 -44.16
N VAL A 362 -16.98 -19.27 -43.75
CA VAL A 362 -15.85 -18.77 -44.53
C VAL A 362 -15.17 -19.97 -45.19
N THR A 363 -15.10 -19.95 -46.52
CA THR A 363 -14.36 -20.96 -47.28
C THR A 363 -12.86 -20.78 -47.05
N LEU A 364 -12.19 -21.81 -46.55
CA LEU A 364 -10.75 -21.78 -46.29
C LEU A 364 -9.94 -21.81 -47.59
N PRO A 365 -9.02 -20.84 -47.82
CA PRO A 365 -8.01 -20.96 -48.86
C PRO A 365 -7.11 -22.19 -48.66
N ALA A 366 -6.56 -22.72 -49.76
CA ALA A 366 -5.75 -23.95 -49.75
C ALA A 366 -4.56 -23.90 -48.77
N ALA A 367 -3.97 -22.71 -48.56
CA ALA A 367 -2.89 -22.48 -47.62
C ALA A 367 -3.23 -22.86 -46.16
N PHE A 368 -4.52 -22.85 -45.79
CA PHE A 368 -5.00 -23.14 -44.43
C PHE A 368 -5.63 -24.53 -44.29
N SER A 369 -5.55 -25.36 -45.34
CA SER A 369 -6.16 -26.72 -45.38
C SER A 369 -5.63 -27.66 -44.30
N TRP A 370 -4.47 -27.35 -43.71
CA TRP A 370 -3.84 -28.14 -42.64
C TRP A 370 -4.62 -28.15 -41.31
N LEU A 371 -5.46 -27.15 -41.06
CA LEU A 371 -6.09 -26.93 -39.76
C LEU A 371 -7.40 -27.71 -39.60
N GLY A 372 -8.11 -27.96 -40.70
CA GLY A 372 -9.47 -28.52 -40.68
C GLY A 372 -10.48 -27.61 -39.96
N GLY A 373 -11.68 -28.15 -39.73
CA GLY A 373 -12.79 -27.44 -39.08
C GLY A 373 -13.46 -26.38 -39.96
N LYS A 374 -14.46 -25.71 -39.40
CA LYS A 374 -15.22 -24.64 -40.05
C LYS A 374 -14.97 -23.31 -39.35
N PHE A 375 -14.99 -22.24 -40.14
CA PHE A 375 -14.83 -20.88 -39.68
C PHE A 375 -16.03 -20.07 -40.11
N PHE A 376 -16.45 -19.15 -39.28
CA PHE A 376 -17.63 -18.35 -39.52
C PHE A 376 -17.33 -16.90 -39.19
N THR A 377 -17.85 -16.02 -40.01
CA THR A 377 -17.80 -14.59 -39.78
C THR A 377 -19.13 -14.09 -39.24
N GLY A 378 -19.08 -13.11 -38.34
CA GLY A 378 -20.25 -12.56 -37.64
C GLY A 378 -20.57 -11.11 -37.97
N GLY A 379 -19.91 -10.51 -38.97
CA GLY A 379 -20.19 -9.16 -39.45
C GLY A 379 -19.37 -8.05 -38.81
N ALA A 380 -18.63 -8.32 -37.74
CA ALA A 380 -17.71 -7.36 -37.11
C ALA A 380 -16.60 -8.06 -36.31
N ALA A 381 -15.64 -7.27 -35.82
CA ALA A 381 -14.58 -7.74 -34.93
C ALA A 381 -15.17 -8.35 -33.65
N GLY A 382 -14.57 -9.46 -33.18
CA GLY A 382 -15.01 -10.22 -32.01
C GLY A 382 -16.24 -11.12 -32.23
N LEU A 383 -16.89 -11.08 -33.41
CA LEU A 383 -18.10 -11.86 -33.70
C LEU A 383 -17.85 -13.15 -34.49
N ALA A 384 -16.59 -13.44 -34.85
CA ALA A 384 -16.24 -14.65 -35.56
C ALA A 384 -16.39 -15.90 -34.69
N LYS A 385 -16.45 -17.07 -35.32
CA LYS A 385 -16.56 -18.36 -34.65
C LYS A 385 -15.79 -19.42 -35.42
N THR A 386 -15.29 -20.42 -34.73
CA THR A 386 -14.75 -21.63 -35.36
C THR A 386 -15.31 -22.88 -34.65
N THR A 387 -15.34 -24.01 -35.34
CA THR A 387 -15.58 -25.32 -34.72
C THR A 387 -14.34 -25.90 -34.07
N ASN A 388 -13.17 -25.32 -34.33
CA ASN A 388 -11.93 -25.79 -33.74
C ASN A 388 -11.88 -25.38 -32.26
N VAL A 389 -11.53 -26.35 -31.42
CA VAL A 389 -11.26 -26.17 -29.99
C VAL A 389 -9.87 -26.73 -29.76
N VAL A 390 -8.95 -25.92 -29.22
CA VAL A 390 -7.53 -26.27 -29.10
C VAL A 390 -7.34 -27.50 -28.23
N GLU A 391 -8.11 -27.64 -27.14
CA GLU A 391 -8.09 -28.87 -26.34
C GLU A 391 -8.56 -30.09 -27.13
N ALA A 392 -9.54 -29.96 -28.01
CA ALA A 392 -9.98 -31.07 -28.85
C ALA A 392 -8.89 -31.45 -29.88
N LEU A 393 -8.17 -30.46 -30.42
CA LEU A 393 -7.02 -30.68 -31.31
C LEU A 393 -5.86 -31.39 -30.59
N TRP A 394 -5.62 -31.07 -29.32
CA TRP A 394 -4.69 -31.82 -28.46
C TRP A 394 -5.18 -33.26 -28.30
N LYS A 395 -6.44 -33.45 -27.88
CA LYS A 395 -7.02 -34.78 -27.62
C LYS A 395 -7.00 -35.70 -28.83
N ALA A 396 -7.14 -35.17 -30.04
CA ALA A 396 -7.04 -35.95 -31.28
C ALA A 396 -5.62 -36.49 -31.57
N GLN A 397 -4.59 -35.93 -30.94
CA GLN A 397 -3.18 -36.28 -31.14
C GLN A 397 -2.50 -36.81 -29.87
N GLU A 398 -3.22 -36.80 -28.74
CA GLU A 398 -2.70 -37.19 -27.44
C GLU A 398 -2.40 -38.70 -27.43
N VAL A 399 -1.13 -39.04 -27.31
CA VAL A 399 -0.74 -40.38 -26.88
C VAL A 399 -1.01 -40.45 -25.37
N SER A 400 -2.02 -41.20 -24.95
CA SER A 400 -2.47 -41.28 -23.54
C SER A 400 -1.30 -41.36 -22.54
N GLY A 401 -1.31 -40.48 -21.54
CA GLY A 401 -0.28 -40.36 -20.51
C GLY A 401 -0.23 -41.56 -19.56
N ILE A 402 0.97 -42.10 -19.32
CA ILE A 402 1.16 -43.33 -18.51
C ILE A 402 0.97 -43.04 -17.01
N VAL A 403 1.31 -41.82 -16.54
CA VAL A 403 1.13 -41.41 -15.14
C VAL A 403 0.81 -39.91 -14.99
N ASN A 404 -0.03 -39.58 -14.01
CA ASN A 404 -0.29 -38.22 -13.53
C ASN A 404 0.66 -37.88 -12.38
N TYR A 405 1.38 -36.76 -12.50
CA TYR A 405 2.20 -36.21 -11.43
C TYR A 405 1.57 -34.95 -10.85
N TYR A 406 1.77 -34.73 -9.55
CA TYR A 406 1.28 -33.61 -8.78
C TYR A 406 2.48 -32.85 -8.20
N VAL A 407 2.45 -31.52 -8.31
CA VAL A 407 3.53 -30.64 -7.84
C VAL A 407 2.98 -29.58 -6.89
N ASP A 408 3.60 -29.43 -5.72
CA ASP A 408 3.29 -28.41 -4.72
C ASP A 408 4.58 -27.63 -4.41
N PRO A 409 4.67 -26.33 -4.77
CA PRO A 409 5.90 -25.56 -4.65
C PRO A 409 6.26 -25.24 -3.19
N VAL A 410 5.29 -25.39 -2.27
CA VAL A 410 5.43 -25.06 -0.85
C VAL A 410 5.69 -26.32 -0.03
N ALA A 411 4.79 -27.30 -0.11
CA ALA A 411 4.83 -28.50 0.73
C ALA A 411 5.41 -29.75 0.05
N GLY A 412 5.66 -29.71 -1.26
CA GLY A 412 6.20 -30.85 -2.00
C GLY A 412 7.68 -31.10 -1.71
N LEU A 413 8.13 -32.32 -2.03
CA LEU A 413 9.54 -32.73 -1.98
C LEU A 413 9.88 -33.54 -3.25
N ASP A 414 11.00 -33.24 -3.91
CA ASP A 414 11.37 -33.93 -5.16
C ASP A 414 11.82 -35.39 -4.96
N ALA A 415 12.04 -35.79 -3.71
CA ALA A 415 12.21 -37.18 -3.32
C ALA A 415 10.89 -37.98 -3.32
N ASN A 416 9.73 -37.30 -3.34
CA ASN A 416 8.44 -37.95 -3.36
C ASN A 416 8.19 -38.67 -4.69
N THR A 417 7.22 -39.60 -4.68
CA THR A 417 6.79 -40.25 -5.93
C THR A 417 6.09 -39.26 -6.85
N GLY A 418 5.30 -38.32 -6.30
CA GLY A 418 4.56 -37.33 -7.07
C GLY A 418 3.28 -37.86 -7.71
N THR A 419 2.96 -39.13 -7.59
CA THR A 419 1.85 -39.78 -8.30
C THR A 419 0.48 -39.59 -7.63
N ALA A 420 0.45 -38.93 -6.47
CA ALA A 420 -0.77 -38.64 -5.72
C ALA A 420 -0.75 -37.24 -5.09
N PRO A 421 -1.92 -36.58 -4.95
CA PRO A 421 -2.11 -35.29 -4.28
C PRO A 421 -1.43 -35.10 -2.91
N ASN A 422 -1.44 -36.14 -2.08
CA ASN A 422 -0.94 -36.11 -0.71
C ASN A 422 0.56 -36.43 -0.62
N ASN A 423 1.21 -36.73 -1.75
CA ASN A 423 2.65 -36.97 -1.84
C ASN A 423 3.25 -36.28 -3.09
N PRO A 424 3.08 -34.95 -3.23
CA PRO A 424 3.45 -34.23 -4.44
C PRO A 424 4.97 -34.01 -4.53
N LEU A 425 5.48 -33.88 -5.76
CA LEU A 425 6.83 -33.35 -6.03
C LEU A 425 6.90 -31.87 -5.65
N LYS A 426 8.11 -31.33 -5.47
CA LYS A 426 8.31 -29.90 -5.18
C LYS A 426 8.36 -29.07 -6.45
N THR A 427 9.08 -29.57 -7.46
CA THR A 427 9.42 -28.81 -8.66
C THR A 427 8.76 -29.39 -9.92
N ILE A 428 8.47 -28.49 -10.86
CA ILE A 428 7.95 -28.88 -12.19
C ILE A 428 9.04 -29.66 -12.94
N VAL A 429 10.31 -29.24 -12.80
CA VAL A 429 11.45 -29.93 -13.43
C VAL A 429 11.57 -31.38 -12.97
N ALA A 430 11.36 -31.68 -11.68
CA ALA A 430 11.38 -33.05 -11.18
C ALA A 430 10.25 -33.92 -11.76
N ALA A 431 9.07 -33.33 -12.01
CA ALA A 431 7.96 -34.02 -12.66
C ALA A 431 8.23 -34.27 -14.15
N ILE A 432 8.77 -33.27 -14.84
CA ILE A 432 9.19 -33.40 -16.25
C ILE A 432 10.22 -34.53 -16.38
N ALA A 433 11.21 -34.62 -15.49
CA ALA A 433 12.27 -35.63 -15.55
C ALA A 433 11.79 -37.10 -15.41
N LYS A 434 10.52 -37.36 -15.08
CA LYS A 434 9.97 -38.72 -14.98
C LYS A 434 9.75 -39.31 -16.37
N GLY A 435 10.34 -40.47 -16.66
CA GLY A 435 10.30 -41.08 -18.00
C GLY A 435 8.89 -41.47 -18.50
N ASP A 436 7.92 -41.59 -17.59
CA ASP A 436 6.53 -41.99 -17.84
C ASP A 436 5.51 -40.84 -17.68
N VAL A 437 5.98 -39.59 -17.48
CA VAL A 437 5.11 -38.42 -17.32
C VAL A 437 4.22 -38.22 -18.54
N GLY A 438 2.93 -38.05 -18.29
CA GLY A 438 1.97 -37.58 -19.28
C GLY A 438 1.25 -36.31 -18.86
N VAL A 439 0.91 -36.19 -17.58
CA VAL A 439 0.19 -35.04 -17.01
C VAL A 439 0.92 -34.52 -15.79
N ILE A 440 1.12 -33.21 -15.73
CA ILE A 440 1.65 -32.51 -14.56
C ILE A 440 0.56 -31.56 -14.04
N ASN A 441 0.06 -31.86 -12.84
CA ASN A 441 -0.95 -31.08 -12.14
C ASN A 441 -0.26 -30.16 -11.12
N LEU A 442 -0.37 -28.85 -11.34
CA LEU A 442 0.26 -27.84 -10.51
C LEU A 442 -0.73 -27.32 -9.48
N LYS A 443 -0.41 -27.47 -8.19
CA LYS A 443 -1.18 -26.86 -7.11
C LYS A 443 -1.17 -25.33 -7.26
N PRO A 444 -2.27 -24.63 -6.91
CA PRO A 444 -2.30 -23.16 -6.92
C PRO A 444 -1.11 -22.56 -6.16
N GLY A 445 -0.43 -21.59 -6.77
CA GLY A 445 0.79 -21.02 -6.20
C GLY A 445 1.76 -20.43 -7.24
N ILE A 446 2.92 -20.00 -6.74
CA ILE A 446 3.99 -19.39 -7.54
C ILE A 446 5.18 -20.34 -7.55
N TYR A 447 5.60 -20.73 -8.75
CA TYR A 447 6.72 -21.61 -9.02
C TYR A 447 7.88 -20.79 -9.56
N TYR A 448 8.92 -20.57 -8.74
CA TYR A 448 10.10 -19.81 -9.11
C TYR A 448 11.12 -20.66 -9.88
N GLU A 449 10.71 -21.16 -11.05
CA GLU A 449 11.44 -22.15 -11.84
C GLU A 449 11.65 -21.72 -13.29
N THR A 450 12.66 -22.31 -13.92
CA THR A 450 12.89 -22.30 -15.36
C THR A 450 12.77 -23.73 -15.85
N LEU A 451 11.84 -24.01 -16.77
CA LEU A 451 11.65 -25.38 -17.28
C LEU A 451 12.74 -25.74 -18.30
N GLY A 452 13.37 -24.73 -18.91
CA GLY A 452 14.57 -24.89 -19.70
C GLY A 452 14.38 -25.77 -20.93
N ASN A 453 15.46 -26.42 -21.35
CA ASN A 453 15.53 -27.23 -22.56
C ASN A 453 15.37 -28.73 -22.27
N VAL A 454 14.23 -29.12 -21.70
CA VAL A 454 14.07 -30.48 -21.15
C VAL A 454 13.22 -31.38 -22.06
N ILE A 455 12.25 -30.81 -22.81
CA ILE A 455 11.33 -31.58 -23.65
C ILE A 455 11.93 -31.80 -25.05
N GLY A 456 11.97 -33.05 -25.49
CA GLY A 456 12.65 -33.48 -26.72
C GLY A 456 14.16 -33.70 -26.57
N VAL A 457 14.71 -33.51 -25.37
CA VAL A 457 16.13 -33.78 -25.05
C VAL A 457 16.23 -34.82 -23.94
N THR A 458 15.87 -34.45 -22.71
CA THR A 458 15.89 -35.36 -21.55
C THR A 458 14.60 -36.16 -21.45
N VAL A 459 13.49 -35.58 -21.92
CA VAL A 459 12.16 -36.18 -21.87
C VAL A 459 11.62 -36.30 -23.27
N ASN A 460 11.50 -37.53 -23.75
CA ASN A 460 11.17 -37.83 -25.13
C ASN A 460 9.70 -38.26 -25.28
N ARG A 461 8.77 -37.46 -24.74
CA ARG A 461 7.32 -37.70 -24.78
C ARG A 461 6.52 -36.40 -24.88
N ASP A 462 5.27 -36.53 -25.29
CA ASP A 462 4.30 -35.44 -25.29
C ASP A 462 3.68 -35.34 -23.90
N ILE A 463 3.55 -34.12 -23.37
CA ILE A 463 3.10 -33.89 -21.99
C ILE A 463 2.07 -32.77 -21.92
N GLN A 464 1.22 -32.78 -20.90
CA GLN A 464 0.40 -31.63 -20.53
C GLN A 464 0.80 -31.10 -19.16
N ILE A 465 0.81 -29.77 -19.02
CA ILE A 465 1.00 -29.06 -17.75
C ILE A 465 -0.23 -28.20 -17.54
N LYS A 466 -0.86 -28.36 -16.37
CA LYS A 466 -2.09 -27.63 -16.05
C LYS A 466 -2.23 -27.30 -14.59
N SER A 467 -3.06 -26.31 -14.28
CA SER A 467 -3.53 -26.12 -12.90
C SER A 467 -4.31 -27.36 -12.43
N TRP A 468 -4.02 -27.79 -11.21
CA TRP A 468 -4.72 -28.85 -10.50
C TRP A 468 -6.16 -28.44 -10.18
N SER A 469 -6.40 -27.19 -9.76
CA SER A 469 -7.74 -26.71 -9.43
C SER A 469 -8.65 -26.55 -10.67
N GLY A 470 -8.03 -26.47 -11.85
CA GLY A 470 -8.71 -26.08 -13.09
C GLY A 470 -8.93 -24.58 -13.24
N GLY A 471 -8.43 -23.75 -12.30
CA GLY A 471 -8.47 -22.29 -12.37
C GLY A 471 -7.14 -21.66 -12.82
N ASN A 472 -7.15 -20.34 -13.06
CA ASN A 472 -5.97 -19.55 -13.45
C ASN A 472 -5.16 -19.07 -12.23
N ASP A 473 -4.75 -20.00 -11.38
CA ASP A 473 -4.16 -19.77 -10.05
C ASP A 473 -2.72 -20.29 -9.91
N VAL A 474 -2.09 -20.62 -11.03
CA VAL A 474 -0.70 -21.08 -11.11
C VAL A 474 0.14 -20.08 -11.89
N THR A 475 1.20 -19.58 -11.24
CA THR A 475 2.20 -18.73 -11.89
C THR A 475 3.54 -19.44 -11.95
N ILE A 476 4.06 -19.68 -13.14
CA ILE A 476 5.42 -20.15 -13.40
C ILE A 476 6.28 -18.95 -13.71
N ARG A 477 7.20 -18.62 -12.80
CA ARG A 477 7.91 -17.37 -12.78
C ARG A 477 9.41 -17.59 -12.89
N ASN A 478 9.98 -17.14 -13.99
CA ASN A 478 11.42 -17.14 -14.21
C ASN A 478 12.07 -15.91 -13.56
N ALA A 479 12.05 -15.87 -12.23
CA ALA A 479 12.51 -14.76 -11.41
C ALA A 479 13.16 -15.25 -10.12
N VAL A 480 14.07 -14.48 -9.52
CA VAL A 480 14.50 -14.74 -8.15
C VAL A 480 13.34 -14.40 -7.20
N ASP A 481 13.06 -15.28 -6.23
CA ASP A 481 12.06 -14.99 -5.20
C ASP A 481 12.60 -13.93 -4.24
N SER A 482 12.12 -12.70 -4.38
CA SER A 482 12.58 -11.57 -3.57
C SER A 482 12.30 -11.74 -2.08
N ALA A 483 11.34 -12.59 -1.70
CA ALA A 483 11.07 -12.92 -0.30
C ALA A 483 12.15 -13.82 0.32
N ALA A 484 12.83 -14.62 -0.51
CA ALA A 484 13.93 -15.48 -0.10
C ALA A 484 15.31 -14.78 -0.16
N VAL A 485 15.34 -13.52 -0.62
CA VAL A 485 16.56 -12.71 -0.71
C VAL A 485 16.80 -11.96 0.60
N THR A 486 18.04 -11.99 1.08
CA THR A 486 18.48 -11.17 2.22
C THR A 486 18.76 -9.74 1.78
N TRP A 487 17.82 -8.84 2.03
CA TRP A 487 17.96 -7.41 1.72
C TRP A 487 18.60 -6.64 2.88
N THR A 488 19.53 -5.74 2.55
CA THR A 488 20.11 -4.78 3.51
C THR A 488 19.85 -3.36 3.02
N VAL A 489 19.63 -2.43 3.94
CA VAL A 489 19.54 -1.01 3.58
C VAL A 489 20.92 -0.53 3.18
N ASN A 490 21.08 -0.02 1.96
CA ASN A 490 22.32 0.66 1.58
C ASN A 490 22.30 2.09 2.13
N THR A 491 21.32 2.89 1.72
CA THR A 491 21.14 4.29 2.16
C THR A 491 19.68 4.68 2.00
N GLY A 492 19.08 5.30 3.02
CA GLY A 492 17.69 5.78 2.97
C GLY A 492 16.70 4.67 2.63
N SER A 493 16.00 4.80 1.50
CA SER A 493 15.04 3.79 0.97
C SER A 493 15.60 2.94 -0.17
N THR A 494 16.91 2.99 -0.41
CA THR A 494 17.60 2.09 -1.36
C THR A 494 18.11 0.87 -0.61
N TYR A 495 17.71 -0.30 -1.09
CA TYR A 495 18.11 -1.60 -0.58
C TYR A 495 19.12 -2.26 -1.51
N GLN A 496 19.96 -3.13 -0.97
CA GLN A 496 20.90 -3.93 -1.74
C GLN A 496 20.81 -5.40 -1.36
N ALA A 497 21.15 -6.27 -2.30
CA ALA A 497 21.31 -7.70 -2.07
C ALA A 497 22.32 -8.31 -3.04
N THR A 498 22.99 -9.39 -2.62
CA THR A 498 23.79 -10.22 -3.51
C THR A 498 22.89 -11.19 -4.26
N ILE A 499 22.95 -11.17 -5.59
CA ILE A 499 22.18 -12.05 -6.47
C ILE A 499 23.16 -12.83 -7.34
N SER A 500 23.04 -14.16 -7.34
CA SER A 500 23.93 -15.07 -8.09
C SER A 500 23.52 -15.29 -9.54
N GLN A 501 22.49 -14.58 -10.01
CA GLN A 501 21.86 -14.77 -11.31
C GLN A 501 21.73 -13.43 -12.04
N THR A 502 21.88 -13.45 -13.36
CA THR A 502 21.72 -12.25 -14.19
C THR A 502 20.26 -11.80 -14.21
N ILE A 503 20.02 -10.59 -13.71
CA ILE A 503 18.71 -9.93 -13.72
C ILE A 503 18.65 -9.00 -14.92
N TYR A 504 17.71 -9.24 -15.84
CA TYR A 504 17.53 -8.37 -17.01
C TYR A 504 16.45 -7.31 -16.79
N ARG A 505 15.54 -7.53 -15.83
CA ARG A 505 14.39 -6.65 -15.59
C ARG A 505 13.92 -6.75 -14.15
N VAL A 506 13.59 -5.60 -13.56
CA VAL A 506 12.98 -5.53 -12.22
C VAL A 506 11.65 -4.81 -12.29
N MET A 507 10.62 -5.40 -11.68
CA MET A 507 9.28 -4.84 -11.64
C MET A 507 8.77 -4.76 -10.20
N ASP A 508 7.79 -3.90 -9.97
CA ASP A 508 7.18 -3.63 -8.69
C ASP A 508 5.74 -4.15 -8.68
N LYS A 509 5.48 -5.22 -7.93
CA LYS A 509 4.18 -5.91 -7.97
C LYS A 509 3.04 -5.13 -7.31
N THR A 510 3.33 -4.13 -6.48
CA THR A 510 2.25 -3.39 -5.79
C THR A 510 1.80 -2.17 -6.57
N VAL A 511 2.41 -1.90 -7.74
CA VAL A 511 2.00 -0.83 -8.63
C VAL A 511 1.69 -1.47 -9.97
N VAL A 512 0.46 -1.28 -10.43
CA VAL A 512 0.00 -1.83 -11.70
C VAL A 512 -0.48 -0.72 -12.63
N ASP A 513 -0.35 -0.95 -13.93
CA ASP A 513 -0.93 -0.07 -14.95
C ASP A 513 -2.44 -0.32 -15.15
N ALA A 514 -3.05 0.40 -16.08
CA ALA A 514 -4.48 0.30 -16.38
C ALA A 514 -4.91 -1.10 -16.88
N ARG A 515 -4.00 -1.95 -17.36
CA ARG A 515 -4.28 -3.34 -17.75
C ARG A 515 -3.96 -4.35 -16.63
N GLY A 516 -3.56 -3.87 -15.46
CA GLY A 516 -3.19 -4.71 -14.32
C GLY A 516 -1.79 -5.31 -14.44
N ASP A 517 -0.95 -4.84 -15.36
CA ASP A 517 0.45 -5.27 -15.44
C ASP A 517 1.31 -4.56 -14.41
N TYR A 518 2.27 -5.28 -13.82
CA TYR A 518 3.21 -4.68 -12.88
C TYR A 518 4.03 -3.56 -13.53
N LEU A 519 4.32 -2.53 -12.74
CA LEU A 519 5.12 -1.40 -13.21
C LEU A 519 6.61 -1.70 -13.06
N ASP A 520 7.39 -1.32 -14.07
CA ASP A 520 8.84 -1.48 -14.07
C ASP A 520 9.56 -0.54 -13.11
N LEU A 521 10.63 -1.01 -12.48
CA LEU A 521 11.64 -0.13 -11.90
C LEU A 521 12.61 0.30 -13.00
N LYS A 522 12.82 1.61 -13.20
CA LYS A 522 13.72 2.11 -14.25
C LYS A 522 15.17 1.68 -14.00
N PRO A 523 15.88 1.15 -15.01
CA PRO A 523 17.27 0.76 -14.86
C PRO A 523 18.16 2.01 -14.71
N GLN A 524 19.21 1.90 -13.92
CA GLN A 524 20.21 2.94 -13.67
C GLN A 524 21.61 2.38 -13.90
N THR A 525 22.59 3.26 -14.07
CA THR A 525 23.99 2.91 -14.34
C THR A 525 24.90 2.95 -13.11
N SER A 526 24.38 3.41 -11.96
CA SER A 526 25.14 3.49 -10.71
C SER A 526 24.21 3.56 -9.50
N ILE A 527 24.74 3.24 -8.32
CA ILE A 527 24.01 3.38 -7.07
C ILE A 527 23.62 4.83 -6.76
N ALA A 528 24.46 5.80 -7.13
CA ALA A 528 24.17 7.22 -6.94
C ALA A 528 22.89 7.62 -7.68
N ASN A 529 22.69 7.09 -8.89
CA ASN A 529 21.47 7.31 -9.68
C ASN A 529 20.25 6.63 -9.05
N VAL A 530 20.39 5.42 -8.50
CA VAL A 530 19.29 4.76 -7.76
C VAL A 530 18.87 5.58 -6.53
N ASN A 531 19.84 6.11 -5.80
CA ASN A 531 19.62 6.88 -4.57
C ASN A 531 18.87 8.20 -4.76
N VAL A 532 18.78 8.73 -5.99
CA VAL A 532 18.03 9.97 -6.29
C VAL A 532 16.76 9.73 -7.11
N ASN A 533 16.56 8.52 -7.66
CA ASN A 533 15.40 8.18 -8.48
C ASN A 533 14.55 7.07 -7.83
N PRO A 534 13.45 7.38 -7.10
CA PRO A 534 12.47 6.38 -6.70
C PRO A 534 11.92 5.57 -7.88
N GLY A 535 11.55 4.30 -7.68
CA GLY A 535 11.09 3.45 -8.76
C GLY A 535 12.22 3.04 -9.72
N SER A 536 13.40 2.73 -9.20
CA SER A 536 14.59 2.42 -10.02
C SER A 536 15.47 1.33 -9.43
N TYR A 537 16.34 0.73 -10.26
CA TYR A 537 17.31 -0.27 -9.82
C TYR A 537 18.62 -0.19 -10.61
N TRP A 538 19.69 -0.77 -10.06
CA TRP A 538 20.95 -1.03 -10.75
C TRP A 538 21.46 -2.41 -10.36
N TYR A 539 21.74 -3.27 -11.34
CA TYR A 539 22.42 -4.55 -11.12
C TYR A 539 23.88 -4.41 -11.56
N ASP A 540 24.79 -4.43 -10.59
CA ASP A 540 26.22 -4.44 -10.84
C ASP A 540 26.66 -5.88 -11.14
N SER A 541 26.69 -6.24 -12.43
CA SER A 541 27.05 -7.59 -12.85
C SER A 541 28.51 -7.96 -12.55
N ALA A 542 29.39 -6.99 -12.29
CA ALA A 542 30.78 -7.27 -11.93
C ALA A 542 30.91 -7.78 -10.48
N THR A 543 30.04 -7.30 -9.58
CA THR A 543 30.04 -7.69 -8.16
C THR A 543 28.90 -8.64 -7.79
N GLY A 544 27.88 -8.78 -8.65
CA GLY A 544 26.68 -9.55 -8.38
C GLY A 544 25.74 -8.87 -7.38
N ILE A 545 25.88 -7.57 -7.14
CA ILE A 545 25.03 -6.82 -6.22
C ILE A 545 23.93 -6.11 -7.00
N ILE A 546 22.69 -6.26 -6.56
CA ILE A 546 21.56 -5.46 -7.03
C ILE A 546 21.21 -4.38 -6.01
N TYR A 547 20.97 -3.17 -6.48
CA TYR A 547 20.49 -2.02 -5.73
C TYR A 547 19.08 -1.69 -6.21
N VAL A 548 18.11 -1.63 -5.30
CA VAL A 548 16.70 -1.45 -5.61
C VAL A 548 16.11 -0.34 -4.76
N ARG A 549 15.42 0.59 -5.42
CA ARG A 549 14.57 1.59 -4.78
C ARG A 549 13.15 1.47 -5.36
N MET A 550 12.24 0.93 -4.55
CA MET A 550 10.83 0.72 -4.93
C MET A 550 10.12 2.05 -5.24
N HIS A 551 8.95 2.00 -5.90
CA HIS A 551 8.18 3.23 -6.19
C HIS A 551 7.70 3.93 -4.93
N THR A 552 7.37 3.17 -3.88
CA THR A 552 7.09 3.69 -2.54
C THR A 552 8.19 3.29 -1.57
N ASN A 553 8.30 3.97 -0.42
CA ASN A 553 9.37 3.77 0.56
C ASN A 553 9.20 2.45 1.35
N ARG A 554 9.27 1.30 0.67
CA ARG A 554 9.12 -0.04 1.24
C ARG A 554 10.29 -0.95 0.88
N THR A 555 10.37 -2.06 1.61
CA THR A 555 11.33 -3.13 1.31
C THR A 555 10.99 -3.82 -0.02
N PRO A 556 11.98 -4.23 -0.83
CA PRO A 556 11.74 -5.04 -2.02
C PRO A 556 11.31 -6.48 -1.71
N SER A 557 11.48 -6.95 -0.47
CA SER A 557 11.20 -8.33 -0.08
C SER A 557 9.75 -8.72 -0.34
N GLY A 558 9.54 -9.76 -1.15
CA GLY A 558 8.22 -10.25 -1.54
C GLY A 558 7.49 -9.38 -2.57
N ASP A 559 7.94 -8.16 -2.83
CA ASP A 559 7.26 -7.18 -3.70
C ASP A 559 7.96 -6.93 -5.02
N ALA A 560 9.30 -6.98 -5.04
CA ALA A 560 10.08 -6.85 -6.26
C ALA A 560 10.06 -8.15 -7.06
N LEU A 561 9.90 -8.02 -8.37
CA LEU A 561 9.97 -9.10 -9.34
C LEU A 561 11.32 -9.03 -10.04
N LEU A 562 12.24 -9.93 -9.69
CA LEU A 562 13.62 -9.96 -10.20
C LEU A 562 13.76 -10.94 -11.37
N LEU A 563 13.43 -10.54 -12.59
CA LEU A 563 13.34 -11.44 -13.74
C LEU A 563 14.72 -11.84 -14.29
N ARG A 564 14.89 -13.15 -14.59
CA ARG A 564 16.15 -13.75 -15.08
C ARG A 564 16.09 -14.04 -16.58
N ALA A 565 17.23 -14.03 -17.26
CA ALA A 565 17.32 -14.23 -18.71
C ALA A 565 17.39 -15.70 -19.17
N ASN A 566 16.85 -16.66 -18.40
CA ASN A 566 16.88 -18.08 -18.76
C ASN A 566 15.69 -18.48 -19.65
N THR A 567 15.83 -19.57 -20.40
CA THR A 567 14.73 -20.12 -21.22
C THR A 567 13.61 -20.67 -20.36
N SER A 568 12.43 -20.06 -20.44
CA SER A 568 11.28 -20.45 -19.62
C SER A 568 10.81 -21.87 -19.98
N LEU A 569 10.66 -22.18 -21.26
CA LEU A 569 10.36 -23.53 -21.75
C LEU A 569 10.84 -23.68 -23.20
N ARG A 570 11.57 -24.76 -23.49
CA ARG A 570 11.90 -25.16 -24.86
C ARG A 570 11.49 -26.61 -25.12
N VAL A 571 10.86 -26.81 -26.28
CA VAL A 571 10.42 -28.13 -26.79
C VAL A 571 11.11 -28.36 -28.12
N ASN A 572 11.76 -29.53 -28.28
CA ASN A 572 12.51 -29.88 -29.47
C ASN A 572 11.93 -31.10 -30.19
N GLY A 573 12.15 -31.16 -31.50
CA GLY A 573 11.86 -32.33 -32.31
C GLY A 573 10.37 -32.65 -32.43
N ASN A 574 10.04 -33.93 -32.68
CA ASN A 574 8.66 -34.38 -32.82
C ASN A 574 7.94 -34.50 -31.47
N ARG A 575 7.71 -33.37 -30.80
CA ARG A 575 7.10 -33.33 -29.48
C ARG A 575 5.96 -32.34 -29.42
N ALA A 576 4.94 -32.69 -28.62
CA ALA A 576 3.80 -31.83 -28.36
C ALA A 576 3.68 -31.50 -26.87
N ILE A 577 3.21 -30.30 -26.57
CA ILE A 577 2.88 -29.88 -25.20
C ILE A 577 1.56 -29.13 -25.14
N LEU A 578 0.75 -29.46 -24.13
CA LEU A 578 -0.43 -28.68 -23.73
C LEU A 578 -0.13 -27.87 -22.47
N LEU A 579 -0.33 -26.56 -22.52
CA LEU A 579 -0.27 -25.62 -21.40
C LEU A 579 -1.69 -25.12 -21.13
N LYS A 580 -2.22 -25.37 -19.93
CA LYS A 580 -3.61 -25.00 -19.61
C LYS A 580 -3.74 -24.31 -18.26
N ASN A 581 -4.39 -23.15 -18.25
CA ASN A 581 -4.63 -22.34 -17.06
C ASN A 581 -3.34 -21.93 -16.33
N LEU A 582 -2.33 -21.51 -17.09
CA LEU A 582 -1.00 -21.18 -16.56
C LEU A 582 -0.63 -19.73 -16.85
N ARG A 583 0.06 -19.08 -15.89
CA ARG A 583 0.69 -17.78 -16.10
C ARG A 583 2.21 -17.91 -16.09
N PHE A 584 2.83 -17.73 -17.25
CA PHE A 584 4.29 -17.61 -17.38
C PHE A 584 4.73 -16.17 -17.25
N GLU A 585 5.74 -15.92 -16.41
CA GLU A 585 6.32 -14.59 -16.20
C GLU A 585 7.84 -14.62 -16.34
N GLY A 586 8.38 -13.75 -17.19
CA GLY A 586 9.82 -13.56 -17.38
C GLY A 586 10.51 -14.65 -18.20
N GLY A 587 11.84 -14.59 -18.24
CA GLY A 587 12.68 -15.49 -19.05
C GLY A 587 12.63 -15.18 -20.53
N THR A 588 13.14 -16.09 -21.37
CA THR A 588 13.20 -15.91 -22.85
C THR A 588 12.04 -16.57 -23.59
N GLY A 589 10.87 -16.68 -22.95
CA GLY A 589 9.63 -17.13 -23.58
C GLY A 589 9.51 -18.65 -23.75
N ILE A 590 8.52 -19.05 -24.56
CA ILE A 590 8.28 -20.43 -24.96
C ILE A 590 8.89 -20.65 -26.34
N ASN A 591 9.75 -21.65 -26.50
CA ASN A 591 10.44 -21.92 -27.78
C ASN A 591 10.07 -23.31 -28.30
N MET A 592 9.53 -23.37 -29.50
CA MET A 592 9.20 -24.61 -30.20
C MET A 592 10.17 -24.77 -31.37
N VAL A 593 11.13 -25.68 -31.26
CA VAL A 593 12.24 -25.79 -32.22
C VAL A 593 12.26 -27.14 -32.90
N ASN A 594 12.33 -27.13 -34.23
CA ASN A 594 12.49 -28.33 -35.01
C ASN A 594 13.84 -29.02 -34.68
N ALA A 595 13.81 -30.33 -34.43
CA ALA A 595 15.00 -31.16 -34.48
C ALA A 595 14.74 -32.27 -35.50
N SER A 596 15.45 -32.23 -36.63
CA SER A 596 15.45 -33.27 -37.67
C SER A 596 14.22 -33.35 -38.59
N GLY A 597 13.64 -32.20 -38.98
CA GLY A 597 12.62 -32.15 -40.04
C GLY A 597 11.22 -32.57 -39.58
N VAL A 598 10.95 -32.56 -38.27
CA VAL A 598 9.64 -32.92 -37.71
C VAL A 598 9.05 -31.75 -36.92
N ARG A 599 7.73 -31.56 -37.06
CA ARG A 599 7.01 -30.37 -36.57
C ARG A 599 6.63 -30.50 -35.09
N PRO A 600 7.26 -29.76 -34.15
CA PRO A 600 6.78 -29.69 -32.78
C PRO A 600 5.43 -28.96 -32.71
N ARG A 601 4.66 -29.22 -31.64
CA ARG A 601 3.30 -28.69 -31.49
C ARG A 601 3.08 -28.08 -30.11
N LEU A 602 2.71 -26.82 -30.07
CA LEU A 602 2.28 -26.12 -28.86
C LEU A 602 0.76 -26.03 -28.85
N TYR A 603 0.14 -26.40 -27.74
CA TYR A 603 -1.25 -26.14 -27.44
C TYR A 603 -1.28 -25.30 -26.16
N ALA A 604 -1.85 -24.10 -26.21
CA ALA A 604 -2.01 -23.26 -25.04
C ALA A 604 -3.45 -22.80 -24.93
N VAL A 605 -4.04 -22.99 -23.76
CA VAL A 605 -5.45 -22.68 -23.49
C VAL A 605 -5.56 -21.95 -22.17
N ASP A 606 -6.30 -20.83 -22.18
CA ASP A 606 -6.55 -20.02 -20.98
C ASP A 606 -5.25 -19.65 -20.23
N SER A 607 -4.16 -19.44 -20.97
CA SER A 607 -2.82 -19.25 -20.42
C SER A 607 -2.24 -17.91 -20.83
N SER A 608 -1.37 -17.35 -19.99
CA SER A 608 -0.71 -16.08 -20.28
C SER A 608 0.81 -16.18 -20.25
N PHE A 609 1.47 -15.42 -21.12
CA PHE A 609 2.91 -15.41 -21.31
C PHE A 609 3.36 -13.95 -21.28
N ARG A 610 3.94 -13.52 -20.16
CA ARG A 610 4.20 -12.11 -19.89
C ARG A 610 5.65 -11.82 -19.60
N TYR A 611 6.06 -10.61 -19.97
CA TYR A 611 7.33 -9.99 -19.57
C TYR A 611 8.59 -10.72 -20.04
N SER A 612 8.52 -11.50 -21.13
CA SER A 612 9.73 -12.16 -21.65
C SER A 612 10.80 -11.13 -22.00
N GLY A 613 12.08 -11.45 -21.74
CA GLY A 613 13.21 -10.66 -22.23
C GLY A 613 13.53 -10.85 -23.72
N SER A 614 12.89 -11.81 -24.38
CA SER A 614 13.03 -12.12 -25.81
C SER A 614 11.62 -12.16 -26.43
N ASN A 615 11.39 -13.03 -27.41
CA ASN A 615 10.06 -13.34 -27.92
C ASN A 615 9.18 -14.01 -26.86
N GLY A 616 7.88 -13.73 -26.84
CA GLY A 616 6.93 -14.34 -25.91
C GLY A 616 6.72 -15.83 -26.20
N ILE A 617 6.27 -16.14 -27.41
CA ILE A 617 6.23 -17.48 -28.00
C ILE A 617 6.96 -17.42 -29.34
N ASP A 618 7.91 -18.32 -29.50
CA ASP A 618 8.77 -18.44 -30.67
C ASP A 618 8.62 -19.83 -31.27
N THR A 619 8.30 -19.90 -32.56
CA THR A 619 8.21 -21.16 -33.29
C THR A 619 9.16 -21.17 -34.48
N LEU A 620 9.94 -22.24 -34.58
CA LEU A 620 10.86 -22.50 -35.67
C LEU A 620 10.45 -23.82 -36.32
N GLY A 621 9.69 -23.72 -37.42
CA GLY A 621 9.12 -24.85 -38.14
C GLY A 621 8.07 -25.65 -37.36
N ALA A 622 7.41 -25.04 -36.36
CA ALA A 622 6.44 -25.68 -35.45
C ALA A 622 4.97 -25.42 -35.84
N THR A 623 4.02 -25.96 -35.05
CA THR A 623 2.63 -25.47 -35.02
C THR A 623 2.26 -24.94 -33.63
N ALA A 624 1.69 -23.75 -33.56
CA ALA A 624 1.09 -23.19 -32.35
C ALA A 624 -0.44 -23.16 -32.44
N TYR A 625 -1.11 -23.69 -31.42
CA TYR A 625 -2.56 -23.61 -31.24
C TYR A 625 -2.83 -22.87 -29.94
N LEU A 626 -3.39 -21.66 -30.04
CA LEU A 626 -3.60 -20.76 -28.92
C LEU A 626 -5.08 -20.42 -28.81
N GLU A 627 -5.67 -20.61 -27.64
CA GLU A 627 -7.08 -20.31 -27.38
C GLU A 627 -7.24 -19.57 -26.06
N ARG A 628 -7.81 -18.37 -26.10
CA ARG A 628 -8.00 -17.49 -24.93
C ARG A 628 -6.70 -17.19 -24.19
N CYS A 629 -5.61 -17.04 -24.95
CA CYS A 629 -4.29 -16.75 -24.40
C CYS A 629 -4.01 -15.25 -24.36
N VAL A 630 -3.16 -14.84 -23.41
CA VAL A 630 -2.61 -13.47 -23.36
C VAL A 630 -1.11 -13.51 -23.52
N ILE A 631 -0.56 -12.84 -24.54
CA ILE A 631 0.88 -12.74 -24.73
C ILE A 631 1.26 -11.27 -24.68
N ALA A 632 2.03 -10.85 -23.68
CA ALA A 632 2.20 -9.43 -23.43
C ALA A 632 3.60 -9.04 -22.98
N LYS A 633 4.01 -7.84 -23.41
CA LYS A 633 5.20 -7.15 -22.93
C LYS A 633 6.49 -7.97 -23.09
N ALA A 634 6.58 -8.71 -24.20
CA ALA A 634 7.82 -9.35 -24.62
C ALA A 634 8.86 -8.29 -25.02
N GLY A 635 10.13 -8.60 -24.82
CA GLY A 635 11.24 -7.72 -25.19
C GLY A 635 11.46 -7.62 -26.70
N LEU A 636 11.02 -8.66 -27.42
CA LEU A 636 10.95 -8.70 -28.88
C LEU A 636 9.48 -8.90 -29.29
N ASP A 637 9.19 -9.83 -30.19
CA ASP A 637 7.84 -10.15 -30.63
C ASP A 637 7.07 -10.88 -29.54
N ASN A 638 5.77 -10.59 -29.42
CA ASN A 638 4.94 -11.40 -28.55
C ASN A 638 4.78 -12.81 -29.14
N LEU A 639 4.39 -12.90 -30.41
CA LEU A 639 4.22 -14.16 -31.14
C LEU A 639 5.07 -14.09 -32.41
N ASN A 640 6.11 -14.93 -32.48
CA ASN A 640 7.09 -14.98 -33.56
C ASN A 640 7.04 -16.35 -34.25
N TYR A 641 6.67 -16.37 -35.54
CA TYR A 641 6.57 -17.62 -36.30
C TYR A 641 7.50 -17.63 -37.51
N HIS A 642 8.47 -18.54 -37.53
CA HIS A 642 9.47 -18.67 -38.59
C HIS A 642 9.55 -20.10 -39.13
N ASP A 643 9.88 -20.21 -40.41
CA ASP A 643 10.19 -21.50 -41.02
C ASP A 643 11.55 -21.99 -40.54
N ASP A 644 11.71 -23.30 -40.38
CA ASP A 644 13.02 -23.86 -40.00
C ASP A 644 13.17 -25.30 -40.47
N SER A 645 14.40 -25.64 -40.88
CA SER A 645 14.80 -27.00 -41.24
C SER A 645 13.84 -27.66 -42.24
N GLY A 646 13.44 -26.90 -43.27
CA GLY A 646 12.56 -27.33 -44.35
C GLY A 646 11.08 -27.45 -43.98
N LEU A 647 10.67 -27.03 -42.79
CA LEU A 647 9.28 -27.03 -42.35
C LEU A 647 8.74 -25.61 -42.22
N ASN A 648 7.55 -25.40 -42.80
CA ASN A 648 6.85 -24.14 -42.63
C ASN A 648 6.16 -24.06 -41.27
N SER A 649 6.22 -22.89 -40.64
CA SER A 649 5.50 -22.63 -39.40
C SER A 649 3.99 -22.47 -39.62
N ARG A 650 3.22 -22.82 -38.60
CA ARG A 650 1.76 -22.80 -38.63
C ARG A 650 1.20 -22.27 -37.31
N ALA A 651 0.13 -21.48 -37.36
CA ALA A 651 -0.53 -21.01 -36.15
C ALA A 651 -2.05 -20.91 -36.28
N LEU A 652 -2.74 -21.26 -35.19
CA LEU A 652 -4.15 -20.94 -34.95
C LEU A 652 -4.24 -20.13 -33.66
N GLU A 653 -4.83 -18.94 -33.74
CA GLU A 653 -5.07 -18.04 -32.63
C GLU A 653 -6.57 -17.80 -32.50
N ILE A 654 -7.18 -18.20 -31.39
CA ILE A 654 -8.61 -17.99 -31.08
C ILE A 654 -8.72 -17.14 -29.82
N ASP A 655 -9.40 -16.00 -29.91
CA ASP A 655 -9.63 -15.07 -28.79
C ASP A 655 -8.31 -14.71 -28.06
N VAL A 656 -7.22 -14.57 -28.82
CA VAL A 656 -5.89 -14.24 -28.30
C VAL A 656 -5.79 -12.73 -28.10
N ILE A 657 -5.25 -12.31 -26.96
CA ILE A 657 -4.89 -10.91 -26.74
C ILE A 657 -3.37 -10.79 -26.73
N SER A 658 -2.84 -9.87 -27.53
CA SER A 658 -1.42 -9.58 -27.60
C SER A 658 -1.15 -8.08 -27.54
N TYR A 659 -0.28 -7.65 -26.63
CA TYR A 659 0.09 -6.23 -26.56
C TYR A 659 1.48 -5.95 -25.98
N GLY A 660 2.02 -4.77 -26.27
CA GLY A 660 3.30 -4.33 -25.71
C GLY A 660 4.52 -5.05 -26.28
N ALA A 661 4.51 -5.50 -27.54
CA ALA A 661 5.70 -6.13 -28.11
C ALA A 661 6.85 -5.11 -28.25
N GLY A 662 8.07 -5.48 -27.85
CA GLY A 662 9.23 -4.57 -27.76
C GLY A 662 9.34 -3.78 -26.46
N ASP A 663 8.63 -4.21 -25.41
CA ASP A 663 8.51 -3.48 -24.13
C ASP A 663 9.84 -3.28 -23.41
N THR A 664 10.84 -4.12 -23.64
CA THR A 664 12.16 -3.92 -23.02
C THR A 664 12.88 -2.71 -23.63
N ALA A 665 12.85 -2.58 -24.95
CA ALA A 665 13.49 -1.49 -25.66
C ALA A 665 12.76 -0.14 -25.46
N ALA A 666 11.43 -0.17 -25.41
CA ALA A 666 10.56 0.95 -25.02
C ALA A 666 10.99 1.66 -23.73
N LYS A 667 11.54 0.87 -22.80
CA LYS A 667 11.88 1.28 -21.44
C LYS A 667 13.39 1.50 -21.24
N GLY A 668 14.16 1.45 -22.33
CA GLY A 668 15.60 1.68 -22.32
C GLY A 668 16.43 0.50 -21.81
N TYR A 669 15.86 -0.70 -21.71
CA TYR A 669 16.61 -1.90 -21.31
C TYR A 669 17.43 -2.53 -22.44
N ALA A 670 17.06 -2.25 -23.70
CA ALA A 670 17.72 -2.72 -24.90
C ALA A 670 17.65 -1.66 -26.01
N VAL A 671 18.48 -1.78 -27.04
CA VAL A 671 18.39 -0.92 -28.23
C VAL A 671 17.11 -1.28 -28.99
N LEU A 672 16.31 -0.26 -29.31
CA LEU A 672 15.06 -0.40 -30.06
C LEU A 672 15.35 -0.64 -31.55
N GLY A 673 14.75 -1.68 -32.12
CA GLY A 673 14.60 -1.83 -33.56
C GLY A 673 13.12 -1.79 -33.91
N ASP A 674 12.70 -1.15 -35.00
CA ASP A 674 11.27 -0.92 -35.28
C ASP A 674 10.55 -2.14 -35.89
N SER A 675 10.75 -3.32 -35.33
CA SER A 675 10.22 -4.59 -35.85
C SER A 675 9.83 -5.53 -34.72
N GLN A 676 9.24 -4.99 -33.64
CA GLN A 676 8.62 -5.84 -32.62
C GLN A 676 7.11 -5.86 -32.79
N ASN A 677 6.55 -7.07 -32.81
CA ASN A 677 5.22 -7.32 -33.35
C ASN A 677 4.33 -8.05 -32.35
N ALA A 678 3.03 -7.71 -32.37
CA ALA A 678 2.07 -8.37 -31.50
C ALA A 678 1.78 -9.80 -31.97
N SER A 679 1.71 -10.03 -33.28
CA SER A 679 1.75 -11.37 -33.89
C SER A 679 2.31 -11.30 -35.29
N SER A 680 3.39 -12.04 -35.55
CA SER A 680 4.09 -12.06 -36.83
C SER A 680 4.14 -13.46 -37.43
N MET A 681 3.90 -13.57 -38.74
CA MET A 681 4.22 -14.76 -39.52
C MET A 681 5.29 -14.40 -40.56
N HIS A 682 6.38 -15.15 -40.56
CA HIS A 682 7.49 -14.94 -41.48
C HIS A 682 7.60 -16.03 -42.55
N ASP A 683 8.49 -15.79 -43.50
CA ASP A 683 8.91 -16.74 -44.52
C ASP A 683 7.77 -17.26 -45.39
N THR A 684 7.40 -18.54 -45.28
CA THR A 684 6.37 -19.18 -46.13
C THR A 684 5.29 -19.87 -45.28
N GLY A 685 5.26 -19.59 -43.98
CA GLY A 685 4.31 -20.16 -43.03
C GLY A 685 2.88 -19.67 -43.20
N SER A 686 1.97 -20.19 -42.36
CA SER A 686 0.55 -19.80 -42.42
C SER A 686 -0.13 -19.68 -41.05
N VAL A 687 -0.94 -18.65 -40.88
CA VAL A 687 -1.60 -18.34 -39.60
C VAL A 687 -3.08 -18.01 -39.79
N VAL A 688 -3.91 -18.55 -38.89
CA VAL A 688 -5.34 -18.22 -38.80
C VAL A 688 -5.60 -17.53 -37.46
N ARG A 689 -6.12 -16.31 -37.49
CA ARG A 689 -6.45 -15.51 -36.31
C ARG A 689 -7.97 -15.29 -36.26
N VAL A 690 -8.60 -15.64 -35.16
CA VAL A 690 -10.06 -15.55 -34.94
C VAL A 690 -10.30 -14.73 -33.68
N ASN A 691 -11.01 -13.61 -33.81
CA ASN A 691 -11.37 -12.70 -32.70
C ASN A 691 -10.19 -12.16 -31.87
N GLY A 692 -8.96 -12.28 -32.38
CA GLY A 692 -7.79 -11.80 -31.65
C GLY A 692 -7.75 -10.28 -31.54
N VAL A 693 -7.15 -9.78 -30.46
CA VAL A 693 -6.93 -8.35 -30.20
C VAL A 693 -5.43 -8.11 -30.08
N TYR A 694 -4.89 -7.33 -31.00
CA TYR A 694 -3.46 -7.06 -31.11
C TYR A 694 -3.23 -5.57 -31.04
N GLU A 695 -2.39 -5.10 -30.11
CA GLU A 695 -2.13 -3.67 -29.96
C GLU A 695 -0.74 -3.32 -29.42
N GLU A 696 -0.35 -2.06 -29.53
CA GLU A 696 0.82 -1.50 -28.83
C GLU A 696 2.14 -2.24 -29.08
N SER A 697 2.57 -2.30 -30.33
CA SER A 697 3.82 -2.94 -30.73
C SER A 697 4.86 -1.92 -31.21
N TYR A 698 6.14 -2.13 -30.91
CA TYR A 698 7.24 -1.31 -31.43
C TYR A 698 7.68 -1.74 -32.85
N GLY A 699 6.70 -1.81 -33.74
CA GLY A 699 6.78 -2.28 -35.11
C GLY A 699 5.36 -2.39 -35.66
N PRO A 700 5.15 -2.95 -36.86
CA PRO A 700 3.79 -3.27 -37.30
C PRO A 700 3.09 -4.16 -36.28
N VAL A 701 1.80 -3.96 -36.03
CA VAL A 701 1.08 -4.74 -35.00
C VAL A 701 0.93 -6.19 -35.45
N ILE A 702 0.46 -6.40 -36.68
CA ILE A 702 0.46 -7.70 -37.34
C ILE A 702 1.18 -7.58 -38.68
N PRO A 703 2.48 -7.90 -38.76
CA PRO A 703 3.16 -8.13 -40.01
C PRO A 703 3.16 -9.61 -40.38
N ASP A 704 2.72 -9.90 -41.60
CA ASP A 704 2.95 -11.21 -42.21
C ASP A 704 3.85 -11.02 -43.44
N THR A 705 5.11 -11.46 -43.31
CA THR A 705 6.22 -11.14 -44.22
C THR A 705 6.61 -12.32 -45.09
N GLY A 706 7.51 -12.10 -46.06
CA GLY A 706 7.88 -13.13 -47.04
C GLY A 706 6.72 -13.52 -47.95
N THR A 707 6.61 -14.82 -48.24
CA THR A 707 5.50 -15.42 -49.01
C THR A 707 4.44 -16.07 -48.12
N SER A 708 4.40 -15.69 -46.84
CA SER A 708 3.46 -16.23 -45.87
C SER A 708 1.99 -15.98 -46.25
N SER A 709 1.11 -16.76 -45.65
CA SER A 709 -0.34 -16.62 -45.83
C SER A 709 -1.08 -16.47 -44.51
N SER A 710 -1.91 -15.46 -44.36
CA SER A 710 -2.73 -15.30 -43.15
C SER A 710 -4.21 -15.08 -43.41
N MET A 711 -5.04 -15.60 -42.50
CA MET A 711 -6.48 -15.39 -42.50
C MET A 711 -6.92 -14.87 -41.14
N ASN A 712 -7.44 -13.66 -41.13
CA ASN A 712 -7.79 -12.92 -39.92
C ASN A 712 -9.30 -12.65 -39.97
N ILE A 713 -10.06 -13.24 -39.06
CA ILE A 713 -11.53 -13.18 -39.03
C ILE A 713 -11.95 -12.57 -37.70
N GLY A 714 -12.66 -11.45 -37.75
CA GLY A 714 -13.11 -10.76 -36.54
C GLY A 714 -11.96 -10.15 -35.72
N VAL A 715 -10.80 -9.89 -36.30
CA VAL A 715 -9.60 -9.46 -35.57
C VAL A 715 -9.61 -7.95 -35.35
N TYR A 716 -9.07 -7.50 -34.22
CA TYR A 716 -8.70 -6.11 -33.98
C TYR A 716 -7.17 -5.97 -33.99
N ALA A 717 -6.64 -5.02 -34.78
CA ALA A 717 -5.23 -4.65 -34.77
C ALA A 717 -5.07 -3.13 -34.68
N GLY A 718 -4.20 -2.62 -33.82
CA GLY A 718 -4.07 -1.17 -33.71
C GLY A 718 -2.97 -0.61 -32.83
N ARG A 719 -2.75 0.70 -32.91
CA ARG A 719 -1.83 1.45 -32.05
C ARG A 719 -0.37 0.97 -32.12
N SER A 720 0.21 0.94 -33.32
CA SER A 720 1.67 0.77 -33.43
C SER A 720 2.40 1.93 -32.73
N LEU A 721 3.41 1.59 -31.94
CA LEU A 721 4.29 2.51 -31.22
C LEU A 721 5.63 2.70 -31.94
N ALA A 722 5.79 2.15 -33.15
CA ALA A 722 7.01 2.30 -33.93
C ALA A 722 7.33 3.79 -34.19
N PRO A 723 8.55 4.25 -33.92
CA PRO A 723 8.93 5.65 -34.14
C PRO A 723 9.09 6.00 -35.62
N THR A 724 9.47 5.04 -36.48
CA THR A 724 9.48 5.25 -37.93
C THR A 724 8.09 5.13 -38.54
N THR A 725 7.77 6.07 -39.43
CA THR A 725 6.44 6.15 -40.05
C THR A 725 6.10 4.93 -40.90
N THR A 726 7.08 4.31 -41.55
CA THR A 726 6.88 3.11 -42.37
C THR A 726 6.51 1.92 -41.51
N GLN A 727 7.21 1.70 -40.39
CA GLN A 727 6.93 0.59 -39.48
C GLN A 727 5.72 0.83 -38.58
N ASN A 728 5.22 2.05 -38.51
CA ASN A 728 4.02 2.39 -37.75
C ASN A 728 2.74 1.97 -38.50
N ALA A 729 2.46 0.67 -38.51
CA ALA A 729 1.30 0.09 -39.19
C ALA A 729 0.49 -0.86 -38.30
N SER A 730 -0.84 -0.88 -38.43
CA SER A 730 -1.68 -1.87 -37.73
C SER A 730 -1.56 -3.23 -38.42
N ILE A 731 -1.68 -3.25 -39.75
CA ILE A 731 -1.51 -4.46 -40.57
C ILE A 731 -0.42 -4.21 -41.60
N TYR A 732 0.51 -5.17 -41.75
CA TYR A 732 1.54 -5.18 -42.79
C TYR A 732 1.58 -6.53 -43.52
N SER A 733 1.65 -6.51 -44.84
CA SER A 733 1.73 -7.74 -45.65
C SER A 733 2.79 -7.64 -46.74
N GLU A 734 3.69 -8.63 -46.79
CA GLU A 734 4.54 -8.93 -47.97
C GLU A 734 4.00 -10.13 -48.76
N GLY A 735 3.27 -11.02 -48.08
CA GLY A 735 2.61 -12.19 -48.65
C GLY A 735 1.13 -11.97 -48.93
N GLY A 736 0.35 -13.05 -48.81
CA GLY A 736 -1.09 -13.04 -49.02
C GLY A 736 -1.88 -13.02 -47.70
N MET A 737 -2.65 -11.97 -47.45
CA MET A 737 -3.41 -11.83 -46.22
C MET A 737 -4.89 -11.59 -46.50
N TYR A 738 -5.75 -12.30 -45.77
CA TYR A 738 -7.20 -12.14 -45.78
C TYR A 738 -7.63 -11.48 -44.47
N LEU A 739 -8.39 -10.40 -44.59
CA LEU A 739 -8.95 -9.65 -43.48
C LEU A 739 -10.47 -9.65 -43.63
N ILE A 740 -11.17 -10.35 -42.75
CA ILE A 740 -12.61 -10.58 -42.80
C ILE A 740 -13.24 -10.03 -41.54
N ASP A 741 -14.18 -9.10 -41.69
CA ASP A 741 -14.93 -8.45 -40.61
C ASP A 741 -14.00 -7.98 -39.48
N SER A 742 -12.83 -7.45 -39.85
CA SER A 742 -11.76 -7.07 -38.92
C SER A 742 -11.64 -5.55 -38.82
N THR A 743 -10.98 -5.08 -37.77
CA THR A 743 -10.78 -3.67 -37.48
C THR A 743 -9.28 -3.37 -37.43
N ALA A 744 -8.84 -2.35 -38.16
CA ALA A 744 -7.51 -1.78 -38.04
C ALA A 744 -7.62 -0.30 -37.63
N LYS A 745 -6.99 0.13 -36.54
CA LYS A 745 -7.09 1.54 -36.09
C LYS A 745 -5.90 2.03 -35.28
N GLY A 746 -5.56 3.31 -35.43
CA GLY A 746 -4.75 4.05 -34.46
C GLY A 746 -3.25 3.94 -34.69
N SER A 747 -2.83 3.43 -35.84
CA SER A 747 -1.46 3.54 -36.35
C SER A 747 -1.38 4.63 -37.43
N THR A 748 -0.17 4.98 -37.86
CA THR A 748 0.03 5.92 -38.98
C THR A 748 -0.62 5.37 -40.25
N TYR A 749 -0.41 4.08 -40.51
CA TYR A 749 -1.11 3.33 -41.54
C TYR A 749 -1.93 2.22 -40.90
N ASP A 750 -3.24 2.19 -41.17
CA ASP A 750 -4.06 1.06 -40.73
C ASP A 750 -3.73 -0.18 -41.55
N LEU A 751 -3.49 0.00 -42.86
CA LEU A 751 -3.03 -1.07 -43.75
C LEU A 751 -1.78 -0.64 -44.51
N ARG A 752 -0.77 -1.51 -44.54
CA ARG A 752 0.44 -1.36 -45.35
C ARG A 752 0.69 -2.62 -46.17
N THR A 753 0.99 -2.46 -47.46
CA THR A 753 1.37 -3.58 -48.34
C THR A 753 2.71 -3.31 -49.00
N ALA A 754 3.62 -4.26 -48.91
CA ALA A 754 4.91 -4.21 -49.60
C ALA A 754 4.76 -4.48 -51.11
N ALA A 755 5.84 -4.29 -51.86
CA ALA A 755 5.92 -4.64 -53.28
C ALA A 755 5.70 -6.16 -53.47
N GLY A 756 4.59 -6.54 -54.09
CA GLY A 756 4.20 -7.95 -54.31
C GLY A 756 3.23 -8.53 -53.26
N GLY A 757 2.98 -7.81 -52.16
CA GLY A 757 2.01 -8.22 -51.14
C GLY A 757 0.56 -7.94 -51.53
N THR A 758 -0.35 -8.80 -51.08
CA THR A 758 -1.79 -8.68 -51.35
C THR A 758 -2.61 -8.74 -50.06
N LEU A 759 -3.36 -7.66 -49.78
CA LEU A 759 -4.41 -7.61 -48.77
C LEU A 759 -5.78 -7.81 -49.43
N ASN A 760 -6.43 -8.93 -49.10
CA ASN A 760 -7.80 -9.23 -49.46
C ASN A 760 -8.70 -8.80 -48.29
N ILE A 761 -9.55 -7.81 -48.51
CA ILE A 761 -10.38 -7.20 -47.46
C ILE A 761 -11.87 -7.47 -47.67
N ARG A 762 -12.59 -7.78 -46.59
CA ARG A 762 -14.06 -7.86 -46.56
C ARG A 762 -14.56 -7.42 -45.19
N GLY A 763 -15.56 -6.54 -45.16
CA GLY A 763 -16.13 -6.05 -43.90
C GLY A 763 -15.12 -5.32 -42.99
N MET A 764 -14.07 -4.75 -43.58
CA MET A 764 -13.02 -4.06 -42.83
C MET A 764 -13.49 -2.71 -42.29
N ILE A 765 -13.20 -2.45 -41.02
CA ILE A 765 -13.35 -1.15 -40.38
C ILE A 765 -11.96 -0.53 -40.21
N MET A 766 -11.79 0.69 -40.72
CA MET A 766 -10.54 1.46 -40.64
C MET A 766 -10.85 2.93 -40.34
N ALA A 767 -9.91 3.63 -39.71
CA ALA A 767 -10.04 5.06 -39.41
C ALA A 767 -8.89 5.92 -39.99
N GLY A 768 -7.81 5.29 -40.42
CA GLY A 768 -6.57 5.90 -40.88
C GLY A 768 -6.19 5.53 -42.32
N SER A 769 -4.92 5.75 -42.66
CA SER A 769 -4.41 5.72 -44.03
C SER A 769 -4.01 4.32 -44.50
N ILE A 770 -4.03 4.11 -45.82
CA ILE A 770 -3.49 2.91 -46.48
C ILE A 770 -2.20 3.29 -47.20
N LEU A 771 -1.12 2.53 -46.96
CA LEU A 771 0.13 2.64 -47.70
C LEU A 771 0.32 1.45 -48.64
N ARG A 772 0.56 1.73 -49.92
CA ARG A 772 0.92 0.72 -50.92
C ARG A 772 2.31 1.03 -51.46
N GLU A 773 3.26 0.18 -51.16
CA GLU A 773 4.59 0.23 -51.76
C GLU A 773 4.52 -0.27 -53.21
N GLY A 774 5.51 0.05 -54.04
CA GLY A 774 5.44 -0.15 -55.49
C GLY A 774 4.96 -1.54 -55.91
N GLY A 775 3.71 -1.65 -56.38
CA GLY A 775 3.09 -2.90 -56.83
C GLY A 775 2.29 -3.68 -55.77
N GLY A 776 2.19 -3.20 -54.53
CA GLY A 776 1.33 -3.78 -53.49
C GLY A 776 -0.17 -3.59 -53.77
N VAL A 777 -0.98 -4.59 -53.43
CA VAL A 777 -2.41 -4.64 -53.75
C VAL A 777 -3.26 -4.67 -52.49
N VAL A 778 -4.27 -3.81 -52.44
CA VAL A 778 -5.38 -3.92 -51.48
C VAL A 778 -6.67 -4.04 -52.29
N GLN A 779 -7.35 -5.18 -52.16
CA GLN A 779 -8.52 -5.52 -52.96
C GLN A 779 -9.65 -6.08 -52.12
N GLN A 780 -10.88 -5.81 -52.53
CA GLN A 780 -12.06 -6.42 -51.94
C GLN A 780 -12.33 -7.79 -52.56
N PHE A 781 -12.84 -8.74 -51.78
CA PHE A 781 -13.16 -10.09 -52.26
C PHE A 781 -14.50 -10.61 -51.74
#